data_AF-A0A850QTZ0-F1
#
_entry.id   AF-A0A850QTZ0-F1
#
_cell.length_a   1.000
_cell.length_b   1.000
_cell.length_c   1.000
_cell.angle_alpha   90.00
_cell.angle_beta   90.00
_cell.angle_gamma   90.00
#
_symmetry.space_group_name_H-M   'P 1'
#
loop_
_entity.id
_entity.type
_entity.pdbx_description
1 polymer ?
#
loop_
_entity_poly.entity_id
_entity_poly.type
_entity_poly.pdbx_seq_one_letter_code
_entity_poly.pdbx_strand_id
1 'polypeptide(L)'
;MVTLAYLLGCILAIAILAYHRVGLKIFTAAITLLLVLGTALSITGVISWIIFAAIALPLSLPQIRKPYLTAPALRAFQKVMPEMSSTEKEAIDAGTVWWEADLFQGQPDWRKLHDIPAPSLTVEEQAFLDGPVNEVCRMVNDYQVTHELADLPPEVWQYLKDHKFFAMIIKKRYGGLEFSAYAQSLVLQKLTGVSAVLSSTVGVPNSLGPGELLQHYGTEEQKDYYLPRLAQGLEIPCFALTSPEAGSDAGAIPDFGVIKTGLWQGEEVLGMELTWNKRYITLAPIATVLGLAFKLYDPDHLLGDQEELGITCALIPADLDGVIIGRRHFPLNVPFQNGPTQGNKVFVPLSFIIGGQEMAGQGWRMLVECLSVGRGITLPSNSTGGLKTAALATGAYARIRRQFKMPIGKMEGIEEPLARIVGNAYVMDAASAFTVTGIDLGQKPAVISAIVKYHCTHRSQRGVIDAMDIVGGKGICMGPSNFLARGYQGAPIAITVEGANILTRSMIIFGQGAIRCHPYVLDEMAAAYNPDQKQALDQFDQALFKHIGFVITNMTRSFWLGLTDGRGSSTPYQDPTARYYQQLNRYSSNLALLADISMAVLGGSLKRKERLSARLGDVLSQLYLASATLKRFSDEGRQVHDLPLVHWGMQDALYQTEQALLQFLANFPNAIIGSTLKWLMFPLGSCRHQPSDTLDHQLARIAQTPSETRSRLGRGQYLEAQPNNPV
;
A
#
# COMPACT_ATOMS: atom_id res chain seq x y z
N MET A 1 29.58 -8.74 -46.40
CA MET A 1 30.19 -8.73 -45.05
C MET A 1 30.24 -7.33 -44.46
N VAL A 2 30.95 -6.37 -45.08
CA VAL A 2 31.12 -4.99 -44.56
C VAL A 2 29.77 -4.25 -44.37
N THR A 3 28.87 -4.30 -45.35
CA THR A 3 27.53 -3.68 -45.25
C THR A 3 26.69 -4.24 -44.11
N LEU A 4 26.68 -5.57 -43.94
CA LEU A 4 25.94 -6.22 -42.87
C LEU A 4 26.51 -5.86 -41.50
N ALA A 5 27.84 -5.85 -41.35
CA ALA A 5 28.51 -5.44 -40.12
C ALA A 5 28.23 -3.98 -39.76
N TYR A 6 28.23 -3.07 -40.75
CA TYR A 6 27.84 -1.67 -40.56
C TYR A 6 26.37 -1.55 -40.10
N LEU A 7 25.44 -2.23 -40.77
CA LEU A 7 24.01 -2.18 -40.40
C LEU A 7 23.77 -2.72 -38.99
N LEU A 8 24.40 -3.85 -38.62
CA LEU A 8 24.33 -4.40 -37.27
C LEU A 8 24.96 -3.45 -36.24
N GLY A 9 26.08 -2.81 -36.58
CA GLY A 9 26.72 -1.79 -35.75
C GLY A 9 25.82 -0.57 -35.52
N CYS A 10 25.13 -0.09 -36.55
CA CYS A 10 24.16 1.00 -36.43
C CYS A 10 22.97 0.61 -35.56
N ILE A 11 22.40 -0.57 -35.75
CA ILE A 11 21.29 -1.09 -34.91
C ILE A 11 21.74 -1.18 -33.45
N LEU A 12 22.93 -1.73 -33.20
CA LEU A 12 23.49 -1.87 -31.86
C LEU A 12 23.74 -0.50 -31.21
N ALA A 13 24.33 0.44 -31.95
CA ALA A 13 24.59 1.79 -31.45
C ALA A 13 23.28 2.52 -31.10
N ILE A 14 22.27 2.45 -31.98
CA ILE A 14 20.93 3.01 -31.72
C ILE A 14 20.30 2.37 -30.48
N ALA A 15 20.38 1.03 -30.36
CA ALA A 15 19.86 0.31 -29.21
C ALA A 15 20.58 0.69 -27.91
N ILE A 16 21.90 0.88 -27.92
CA ILE A 16 22.67 1.33 -26.75
C ILE A 16 22.27 2.76 -26.34
N LEU A 17 22.17 3.67 -27.31
CA LEU A 17 21.75 5.05 -27.04
C LEU A 17 20.33 5.13 -26.47
N ALA A 18 19.42 4.33 -27.01
CA ALA A 18 18.05 4.21 -26.50
C ALA A 18 18.02 3.55 -25.11
N TYR A 19 18.83 2.51 -24.87
CA TYR A 19 18.90 1.80 -23.59
C TYR A 19 19.33 2.71 -22.42
N HIS A 20 20.24 3.65 -22.69
CA HIS A 20 20.78 4.57 -21.69
C HIS A 20 20.04 5.92 -21.61
N ARG A 21 18.87 6.07 -22.23
CA ARG A 21 18.05 7.29 -22.21
C ARG A 21 18.84 8.56 -22.62
N VAL A 22 19.67 8.44 -23.65
CA VAL A 22 20.52 9.54 -24.11
C VAL A 22 19.66 10.65 -24.75
N GLY A 23 19.95 11.92 -24.43
CA GLY A 23 19.18 13.06 -24.92
C GLY A 23 19.22 13.22 -26.46
N LEU A 24 18.13 13.76 -27.03
CA LEU A 24 17.91 13.87 -28.48
C LEU A 24 19.10 14.49 -29.24
N LYS A 25 19.76 15.52 -28.69
CA LYS A 25 20.92 16.16 -29.34
C LYS A 25 22.09 15.19 -29.53
N ILE A 26 22.41 14.40 -28.50
CA ILE A 26 23.49 13.42 -28.55
C ILE A 26 23.08 12.25 -29.44
N PHE A 27 21.82 11.85 -29.40
CA PHE A 27 21.26 10.82 -30.27
C PHE A 27 21.39 11.21 -31.76
N THR A 28 21.00 12.43 -32.12
CA THR A 28 21.16 12.98 -33.48
C THR A 28 22.63 13.07 -33.87
N ALA A 29 23.51 13.55 -32.99
CA ALA A 29 24.95 13.63 -33.26
C ALA A 29 25.58 12.25 -33.51
N ALA A 30 25.20 11.24 -32.73
CA ALA A 30 25.69 9.87 -32.90
C ALA A 30 25.22 9.25 -34.21
N ILE A 31 23.96 9.45 -34.61
CA ILE A 31 23.46 8.99 -35.92
C ILE A 31 24.16 9.73 -37.06
N THR A 32 24.41 11.03 -36.94
CA THR A 32 25.21 11.79 -37.91
C THR A 32 26.59 11.17 -38.08
N LEU A 33 27.28 10.83 -36.98
CA LEU A 33 28.60 10.19 -37.02
C LEU A 33 28.55 8.82 -37.70
N LEU A 34 27.52 8.02 -37.41
CA LEU A 34 27.31 6.73 -38.08
C LEU A 34 27.10 6.90 -39.59
N LEU A 35 26.29 7.89 -40.01
CA LEU A 35 26.08 8.19 -41.43
C LEU A 35 27.36 8.71 -42.13
N VAL A 36 28.18 9.51 -41.45
CA VAL A 36 29.49 9.93 -41.97
C VAL A 36 30.39 8.71 -42.20
N LEU A 37 30.45 7.79 -41.22
CA LEU A 37 31.19 6.54 -41.36
C LEU A 37 30.64 5.68 -42.49
N GLY A 38 29.32 5.57 -42.61
CA GLY A 38 28.67 4.84 -43.70
C GLY A 38 28.97 5.42 -45.07
N THR A 39 29.07 6.74 -45.19
CA THR A 39 29.42 7.42 -46.44
C THR A 39 30.90 7.22 -46.77
N ALA A 40 31.79 7.25 -45.77
CA ALA A 40 33.20 6.90 -45.95
C ALA A 40 33.39 5.44 -46.43
N LEU A 41 32.53 4.53 -45.99
CA LEU A 41 32.51 3.12 -46.41
C LEU A 41 31.73 2.86 -47.72
N SER A 42 31.21 3.91 -48.38
CA SER A 42 30.34 3.80 -49.58
C SER A 42 29.05 3.00 -49.38
N ILE A 43 28.55 2.92 -48.14
CA ILE A 43 27.33 2.20 -47.77
C ILE A 43 26.12 3.14 -47.75
N THR A 44 26.28 4.37 -47.25
CA THR A 44 25.20 5.37 -47.17
C THR A 44 25.42 6.50 -48.17
N GLY A 45 24.37 6.83 -48.92
CA GLY A 45 24.40 7.87 -49.94
C GLY A 45 23.49 9.06 -49.62
N VAL A 46 23.29 9.92 -50.61
CA VAL A 46 22.48 11.15 -50.51
C VAL A 46 21.07 10.87 -50.01
N ILE A 47 20.45 9.76 -50.42
CA ILE A 47 19.11 9.36 -49.98
C ILE A 47 19.07 9.13 -48.46
N SER A 48 20.06 8.47 -47.87
CA SER A 48 20.14 8.24 -46.42
C SER A 48 20.26 9.55 -45.65
N TRP A 49 21.04 10.51 -46.16
CA TRP A 49 21.17 11.85 -45.59
C TRP A 49 19.89 12.67 -45.70
N ILE A 50 19.16 12.58 -46.82
CA ILE A 50 17.85 13.24 -46.99
C ILE A 50 16.84 12.67 -45.99
N ILE A 51 16.75 11.34 -45.86
CA ILE A 51 15.85 10.68 -44.89
C ILE A 51 16.20 11.11 -43.46
N PHE A 52 17.49 11.11 -43.12
CA PHE A 52 17.95 11.56 -41.80
C PHE A 52 17.59 13.02 -41.54
N ALA A 53 17.86 13.93 -42.48
CA ALA A 53 17.50 15.34 -42.34
C ALA A 53 15.98 15.53 -42.21
N ALA A 54 15.18 14.78 -42.96
CA ALA A 54 13.72 14.82 -42.92
C ALA A 54 13.16 14.41 -41.54
N ILE A 55 13.87 13.56 -40.78
CA ILE A 55 13.45 13.14 -39.44
C ILE A 55 14.10 14.02 -38.36
N ALA A 56 15.41 14.28 -38.46
CA ALA A 56 16.19 14.97 -37.45
C ALA A 56 15.86 16.47 -37.36
N LEU A 57 15.63 17.15 -38.48
CA LEU A 57 15.35 18.59 -38.48
C LEU A 57 14.01 18.94 -37.81
N PRO A 58 12.87 18.28 -38.14
CA PRO A 58 11.61 18.55 -37.46
C PRO A 58 11.62 18.24 -35.95
N LEU A 59 12.43 17.26 -35.51
CA LEU A 59 12.54 16.89 -34.10
C LEU A 59 13.53 17.78 -33.31
N SER A 60 14.56 18.29 -33.98
CA SER A 60 15.64 19.04 -33.31
C SER A 60 15.44 20.55 -33.30
N LEU A 61 14.70 21.11 -34.27
CA LEU A 61 14.46 22.55 -34.40
C LEU A 61 13.13 22.94 -33.73
N PRO A 62 13.14 23.68 -32.61
CA PRO A 62 11.91 24.09 -31.92
C PRO A 62 10.96 24.90 -32.79
N GLN A 63 11.49 25.67 -33.75
CA GLN A 63 10.70 26.49 -34.69
C GLN A 63 9.82 25.65 -35.62
N ILE A 64 10.19 24.39 -35.86
CA ILE A 64 9.42 23.45 -36.68
C ILE A 64 8.61 22.52 -35.75
N ARG A 65 9.27 21.98 -34.72
CA ARG A 65 8.67 21.02 -33.79
C ARG A 65 7.42 21.55 -33.09
N LYS A 66 7.51 22.75 -32.49
CA LYS A 66 6.41 23.29 -31.68
C LYS A 66 5.14 23.55 -32.48
N PRO A 67 5.16 24.26 -33.63
CA PRO A 67 3.93 24.52 -34.39
C PRO A 67 3.37 23.28 -35.09
N TYR A 68 4.20 22.37 -35.59
CA TYR A 68 3.75 21.27 -36.45
C TYR A 68 3.60 19.92 -35.74
N LEU A 69 4.28 19.69 -34.61
CA LEU A 69 4.21 18.44 -33.85
C LEU A 69 3.56 18.66 -32.47
N THR A 70 4.12 19.59 -31.69
CA THR A 70 3.70 19.77 -30.29
C THR A 70 2.32 20.41 -30.17
N ALA A 71 2.02 21.47 -30.92
CA ALA A 71 0.72 22.14 -30.83
C ALA A 71 -0.46 21.24 -31.23
N PRO A 72 -0.38 20.45 -32.33
CA PRO A 72 -1.40 19.45 -32.63
C PRO A 72 -1.53 18.38 -31.53
N ALA A 73 -0.40 17.91 -30.98
CA ALA A 73 -0.40 16.92 -29.90
C ALA A 73 -1.06 17.48 -28.62
N LEU A 74 -0.76 18.72 -28.23
CA LEU A 74 -1.38 19.39 -27.08
C LEU A 74 -2.89 19.52 -27.25
N ARG A 75 -3.37 19.92 -28.44
CA ARG A 75 -4.81 20.00 -28.74
C ARG A 75 -5.48 18.63 -28.70
N ALA A 76 -4.80 17.58 -29.16
CA ALA A 76 -5.32 16.22 -29.09
C ALA A 76 -5.38 15.73 -27.63
N PHE A 77 -4.33 16.00 -26.85
CA PHE A 77 -4.24 15.66 -25.44
C PHE A 77 -5.35 16.34 -24.63
N GLN A 78 -5.55 17.65 -24.80
CA GLN A 78 -6.64 18.40 -24.17
C GLN A 78 -8.05 17.85 -24.47
N LYS A 79 -8.25 17.18 -25.61
CA LYS A 79 -9.55 16.56 -25.97
C LYS A 79 -9.78 15.18 -25.36
N VAL A 80 -8.70 14.46 -25.02
CA VAL A 80 -8.76 13.06 -24.56
C VAL A 80 -8.58 12.96 -23.05
N MET A 81 -7.97 13.98 -22.43
CA MET A 81 -7.85 14.05 -20.98
C MET A 81 -9.22 14.07 -20.31
N PRO A 82 -9.47 13.20 -19.32
CA PRO A 82 -10.72 13.22 -18.56
C PRO A 82 -10.80 14.48 -17.70
N GLU A 83 -12.00 15.05 -17.56
CA GLU A 83 -12.30 16.00 -16.48
C GLU A 83 -12.17 15.26 -15.14
N MET A 84 -11.42 15.84 -14.21
CA MET A 84 -11.17 15.26 -12.89
C MET A 84 -12.13 15.90 -11.89
N SER A 85 -12.86 15.11 -11.12
CA SER A 85 -13.70 15.66 -10.05
C SER A 85 -12.83 16.33 -8.97
N SER A 86 -13.41 17.25 -8.19
CA SER A 86 -12.72 17.86 -7.04
C SER A 86 -12.21 16.80 -6.06
N THR A 87 -13.03 15.79 -5.76
CA THR A 87 -12.68 14.67 -4.87
C THR A 87 -11.57 13.78 -5.41
N GLU A 88 -11.49 13.58 -6.73
CA GLU A 88 -10.41 12.84 -7.39
C GLU A 88 -9.11 13.63 -7.37
N LYS A 89 -9.19 14.94 -7.63
CA LYS A 89 -8.04 15.84 -7.57
C LYS A 89 -7.46 15.90 -6.16
N GLU A 90 -8.31 16.10 -5.15
CA GLU A 90 -7.89 16.06 -3.75
C GLU A 90 -7.23 14.73 -3.37
N ALA A 91 -7.74 13.60 -3.88
CA ALA A 91 -7.14 12.30 -3.61
C ALA A 91 -5.79 12.08 -4.33
N ILE A 92 -5.58 12.70 -5.49
CA ILE A 92 -4.31 12.68 -6.23
C ILE A 92 -3.29 13.63 -5.60
N ASP A 93 -3.73 14.79 -5.14
CA ASP A 93 -2.89 15.81 -4.48
C ASP A 93 -2.53 15.39 -3.04
N ALA A 94 -3.40 14.63 -2.37
CA ALA A 94 -3.17 14.11 -1.02
C ALA A 94 -2.12 12.99 -1.02
N GLY A 95 -1.05 13.13 -0.24
CA GLY A 95 -0.03 12.09 -0.04
C GLY A 95 1.24 12.27 -0.89
N THR A 96 2.19 11.36 -0.79
CA THR A 96 3.46 11.40 -1.53
C THR A 96 3.66 10.15 -2.39
N VAL A 97 4.53 10.25 -3.40
CA VAL A 97 5.11 9.07 -4.06
C VAL A 97 6.48 8.79 -3.50
N TRP A 98 6.81 7.52 -3.29
CA TRP A 98 8.08 7.10 -2.71
C TRP A 98 8.77 6.02 -3.55
N TRP A 99 9.03 4.83 -3.01
CA TRP A 99 9.76 3.77 -3.71
C TRP A 99 9.02 3.21 -4.92
N GLU A 100 7.70 3.23 -4.91
CA GLU A 100 6.87 2.82 -6.03
C GLU A 100 7.17 3.63 -7.30
N ALA A 101 7.54 4.91 -7.17
CA ALA A 101 7.90 5.74 -8.32
C ALA A 101 9.19 5.25 -9.01
N ASP A 102 10.22 4.87 -8.24
CA ASP A 102 11.44 4.30 -8.80
C ASP A 102 11.17 2.97 -9.53
N LEU A 103 10.22 2.17 -9.03
CA LEU A 103 9.79 0.93 -9.70
C LEU A 103 9.04 1.20 -11.02
N PHE A 104 8.34 2.33 -11.12
CA PHE A 104 7.65 2.76 -12.35
C PHE A 104 8.58 3.37 -13.41
N GLN A 105 9.82 3.73 -13.08
CA GLN A 105 10.73 4.41 -14.02
C GLN A 105 11.42 3.48 -15.03
N GLY A 106 11.29 2.16 -14.87
CA GLY A 106 11.95 1.16 -15.71
C GLY A 106 13.44 0.92 -15.41
N GLN A 107 14.01 1.69 -14.49
CA GLN A 107 15.40 1.59 -14.05
C GLN A 107 15.50 1.99 -12.57
N PRO A 108 15.07 1.12 -11.64
CA PRO A 108 15.08 1.44 -10.21
C PRO A 108 16.49 1.78 -9.72
N ASP A 109 16.61 2.81 -8.88
CA ASP A 109 17.86 3.15 -8.23
C ASP A 109 18.03 2.33 -6.95
N TRP A 110 18.76 1.22 -7.07
CA TRP A 110 19.03 0.34 -5.94
C TRP A 110 19.92 0.96 -4.87
N ARG A 111 20.74 1.98 -5.19
CA ARG A 111 21.51 2.68 -4.15
C ARG A 111 20.57 3.49 -3.28
N LYS A 112 19.68 4.26 -3.91
CA LYS A 112 18.60 4.98 -3.19
C LYS A 112 17.79 4.05 -2.28
N LEU A 113 17.48 2.82 -2.71
CA LEU A 113 16.80 1.84 -1.85
C LEU A 113 17.59 1.50 -0.59
N HIS A 114 18.89 1.21 -0.72
CA HIS A 114 19.74 0.77 0.39
C HIS A 114 20.26 1.92 1.25
N ASP A 115 20.24 3.15 0.74
CA ASP A 115 20.56 4.37 1.50
C ASP A 115 19.41 4.77 2.46
N ILE A 116 18.21 4.21 2.28
CA ILE A 116 17.10 4.38 3.25
C ILE A 116 17.52 3.73 4.58
N PRO A 117 17.48 4.45 5.72
CA PRO A 117 17.90 3.92 7.00
C PRO A 117 17.06 2.69 7.39
N ALA A 118 17.68 1.75 8.10
CA ALA A 118 16.94 0.64 8.70
C ALA A 118 16.02 1.16 9.82
N PRO A 119 14.81 0.59 9.98
CA PRO A 119 13.95 0.95 11.08
C PRO A 119 14.61 0.60 12.43
N SER A 120 14.47 1.47 13.41
CA SER A 120 15.02 1.28 14.75
C SER A 120 14.04 1.80 15.79
N LEU A 121 14.11 1.25 17.00
CA LEU A 121 13.33 1.70 18.14
C LEU A 121 14.19 2.60 19.02
N THR A 122 13.58 3.65 19.55
CA THR A 122 14.14 4.39 20.67
C THR A 122 14.17 3.52 21.92
N VAL A 123 14.95 3.93 22.92
CA VAL A 123 15.03 3.23 24.22
C VAL A 123 13.66 3.13 24.88
N GLU A 124 12.84 4.18 24.78
CA GLU A 124 11.49 4.22 25.36
C GLU A 124 10.53 3.27 24.64
N GLU A 125 10.54 3.24 23.31
CA GLU A 125 9.70 2.32 22.53
C GLU A 125 10.09 0.85 22.77
N GLN A 126 11.40 0.56 22.86
CA GLN A 126 11.88 -0.77 23.21
C GLN A 126 11.46 -1.16 24.63
N ALA A 127 11.61 -0.26 25.61
CA ALA A 127 11.15 -0.50 26.98
C ALA A 127 9.64 -0.72 27.05
N PHE A 128 8.84 -0.02 26.24
CA PHE A 128 7.40 -0.23 26.14
C PHE A 128 7.06 -1.63 25.62
N LEU A 129 7.74 -2.06 24.55
CA LEU A 129 7.58 -3.40 23.98
C LEU A 129 7.98 -4.52 24.95
N ASP A 130 9.01 -4.31 25.75
CA ASP A 130 9.57 -5.32 26.65
C ASP A 130 8.87 -5.38 28.00
N GLY A 131 8.31 -4.27 28.47
CA GLY A 131 7.53 -4.17 29.69
C GLY A 131 6.02 -4.18 29.40
N PRO A 132 5.38 -3.00 29.25
CA PRO A 132 3.93 -2.88 29.10
C PRO A 132 3.26 -3.84 28.13
N VAL A 133 3.85 -4.04 26.94
CA VAL A 133 3.25 -4.91 25.92
C VAL A 133 3.36 -6.38 26.30
N ASN A 134 4.49 -6.82 26.86
CA ASN A 134 4.63 -8.20 27.34
C ASN A 134 3.69 -8.47 28.53
N GLU A 135 3.50 -7.49 29.42
CA GLU A 135 2.58 -7.61 30.55
C GLU A 135 1.13 -7.77 30.09
N VAL A 136 0.64 -6.93 29.17
CA VAL A 136 -0.75 -7.08 28.68
C VAL A 136 -0.93 -8.39 27.90
N CYS A 137 0.10 -8.84 27.17
CA CYS A 137 0.11 -10.17 26.56
C CYS A 137 0.03 -11.30 27.61
N ARG A 138 0.64 -11.11 28.79
CA ARG A 138 0.55 -12.05 29.91
C ARG A 138 -0.85 -12.10 30.51
N MET A 139 -1.47 -10.93 30.69
CA MET A 139 -2.80 -10.78 31.29
C MET A 139 -3.92 -11.37 30.42
N VAL A 140 -3.74 -11.44 29.09
CA VAL A 140 -4.81 -11.81 28.16
C VAL A 140 -4.87 -13.32 27.92
N ASN A 141 -6.06 -13.88 28.09
CA ASN A 141 -6.44 -15.21 27.64
C ASN A 141 -7.46 -15.09 26.49
N ASP A 142 -7.06 -15.45 25.26
CA ASP A 142 -7.94 -15.29 24.09
C ASP A 142 -9.20 -16.16 24.16
N TYR A 143 -9.14 -17.34 24.80
CA TYR A 143 -10.32 -18.17 24.98
C TYR A 143 -11.34 -17.48 25.90
N GLN A 144 -10.90 -16.92 27.03
CA GLN A 144 -11.76 -16.15 27.92
C GLN A 144 -12.36 -14.94 27.19
N VAL A 145 -11.53 -14.16 26.49
CA VAL A 145 -11.94 -12.97 25.73
C VAL A 145 -13.00 -13.31 24.68
N THR A 146 -12.78 -14.38 23.91
CA THR A 146 -13.60 -14.65 22.73
C THR A 146 -14.77 -15.60 22.98
N HIS A 147 -14.72 -16.43 24.02
CA HIS A 147 -15.72 -17.47 24.28
C HIS A 147 -16.55 -17.21 25.54
N GLU A 148 -15.95 -16.69 26.60
CA GLU A 148 -16.62 -16.50 27.89
C GLU A 148 -17.19 -15.09 28.04
N LEU A 149 -16.36 -14.08 27.79
CA LEU A 149 -16.71 -12.67 28.00
C LEU A 149 -17.28 -11.99 26.75
N ALA A 150 -16.83 -12.43 25.57
CA ALA A 150 -17.02 -11.70 24.31
C ALA A 150 -16.56 -10.23 24.42
N ASP A 151 -15.51 -9.96 25.19
CA ASP A 151 -14.88 -8.66 25.41
C ASP A 151 -13.52 -8.86 26.11
N LEU A 152 -12.70 -7.82 26.17
CA LEU A 152 -11.52 -7.81 27.04
C LEU A 152 -11.97 -7.72 28.52
N PRO A 153 -11.27 -8.40 29.46
CA PRO A 153 -11.52 -8.23 30.89
C PRO A 153 -11.37 -6.76 31.33
N PRO A 154 -12.15 -6.29 32.33
CA PRO A 154 -12.07 -4.91 32.83
C PRO A 154 -10.66 -4.48 33.26
N GLU A 155 -9.90 -5.38 33.88
CA GLU A 155 -8.52 -5.15 34.29
C GLU A 155 -7.57 -4.97 33.10
N VAL A 156 -7.82 -5.64 31.98
CA VAL A 156 -7.07 -5.44 30.73
C VAL A 156 -7.43 -4.09 30.13
N TRP A 157 -8.71 -3.72 30.09
CA TRP A 157 -9.16 -2.40 29.67
C TRP A 157 -8.50 -1.28 30.49
N GLN A 158 -8.48 -1.42 31.81
CA GLN A 158 -7.86 -0.44 32.70
C GLN A 158 -6.35 -0.37 32.46
N TYR A 159 -5.67 -1.52 32.34
CA TYR A 159 -4.25 -1.57 32.06
C TYR A 159 -3.87 -0.87 30.75
N LEU A 160 -4.65 -1.07 29.69
CA LEU A 160 -4.45 -0.40 28.40
C LEU A 160 -4.55 1.13 28.52
N LYS A 161 -5.48 1.64 29.33
CA LYS A 161 -5.63 3.08 29.60
C LYS A 161 -4.46 3.62 30.41
N ASP A 162 -4.14 2.98 31.54
CA ASP A 162 -3.10 3.41 32.46
C ASP A 162 -1.72 3.48 31.79
N HIS A 163 -1.46 2.56 30.85
CA HIS A 163 -0.21 2.48 30.09
C HIS A 163 -0.31 3.09 28.69
N LYS A 164 -1.35 3.89 28.41
CA LYS A 164 -1.46 4.73 27.20
C LYS A 164 -1.44 3.98 25.88
N PHE A 165 -1.94 2.74 25.84
CA PHE A 165 -2.03 1.95 24.61
C PHE A 165 -2.93 2.62 23.55
N PHE A 166 -3.87 3.48 23.93
CA PHE A 166 -4.74 4.23 23.01
C PHE A 166 -4.13 5.54 22.50
N ALA A 167 -2.89 5.84 22.87
CA ALA A 167 -2.27 7.14 22.66
C ALA A 167 -0.79 7.05 22.22
N MET A 168 -0.45 5.99 21.49
CA MET A 168 0.87 5.80 20.90
C MET A 168 1.23 6.93 19.95
N ILE A 169 0.28 7.44 19.17
CA ILE A 169 0.51 8.50 18.17
C ILE A 169 0.37 9.93 18.71
N ILE A 170 -0.17 10.09 19.91
CA ILE A 170 -0.44 11.41 20.48
C ILE A 170 0.88 12.01 20.95
N LYS A 171 1.17 13.26 20.57
CA LYS A 171 2.38 13.98 20.97
C LYS A 171 2.53 14.03 22.50
N LYS A 172 3.77 13.94 22.99
CA LYS A 172 4.09 13.96 24.43
C LYS A 172 3.59 15.21 25.15
N ARG A 173 3.54 16.36 24.46
CA ARG A 173 3.00 17.62 25.01
C ARG A 173 1.53 17.52 25.44
N TYR A 174 0.78 16.59 24.85
CA TYR A 174 -0.60 16.27 25.22
C TYR A 174 -0.70 15.02 26.10
N GLY A 175 0.41 14.53 26.65
CA GLY A 175 0.45 13.36 27.52
C GLY A 175 0.47 12.00 26.81
N GLY A 176 0.54 11.96 25.47
CA GLY A 176 0.70 10.72 24.71
C GLY A 176 2.14 10.19 24.71
N LEU A 177 2.42 9.18 23.87
CA LEU A 177 3.72 8.52 23.78
C LEU A 177 4.60 9.00 22.61
N GLU A 178 4.00 9.53 21.54
CA GLU A 178 4.70 10.00 20.33
C GLU A 178 5.62 8.95 19.70
N PHE A 179 5.12 7.72 19.62
CA PHE A 179 5.84 6.58 19.04
C PHE A 179 5.83 6.60 17.51
N SER A 180 6.93 6.13 16.95
CA SER A 180 7.10 5.86 15.53
C SER A 180 6.05 4.87 14.99
N ALA A 181 5.77 4.94 13.70
CA ALA A 181 4.98 3.94 12.99
C ALA A 181 5.62 2.55 13.08
N TYR A 182 6.95 2.47 13.15
CA TYR A 182 7.65 1.21 13.40
C TYR A 182 7.33 0.60 14.78
N ALA A 183 7.39 1.40 15.85
CA ALA A 183 7.01 0.93 17.19
C ALA A 183 5.55 0.49 17.24
N GLN A 184 4.63 1.27 16.67
CA GLN A 184 3.22 0.89 16.57
C GLN A 184 3.03 -0.43 15.83
N SER A 185 3.73 -0.63 14.71
CA SER A 185 3.67 -1.89 13.95
C SER A 185 4.10 -3.08 14.79
N LEU A 186 5.20 -2.97 15.54
CA LEU A 186 5.69 -4.05 16.39
C LEU A 186 4.78 -4.33 17.59
N VAL A 187 4.20 -3.28 18.20
CA VAL A 187 3.19 -3.45 19.26
C VAL A 187 2.01 -4.24 18.72
N LEU A 188 1.42 -3.80 17.61
CA LEU A 188 0.24 -4.46 17.01
C LEU A 188 0.54 -5.89 16.56
N GLN A 189 1.71 -6.13 15.94
CA GLN A 189 2.16 -7.47 15.58
C GLN A 189 2.23 -8.39 16.81
N LYS A 190 2.77 -7.91 17.94
CA LYS A 190 2.87 -8.69 19.18
C LYS A 190 1.49 -8.99 19.77
N LEU A 191 0.63 -7.97 19.85
CA LEU A 191 -0.73 -8.11 20.41
C LEU A 191 -1.60 -9.07 19.60
N THR A 192 -1.57 -9.00 18.25
CA THR A 192 -2.35 -9.92 17.40
C THR A 192 -1.91 -11.37 17.57
N GLY A 193 -0.62 -11.61 17.85
CA GLY A 193 -0.13 -12.96 18.14
C GLY A 193 -0.81 -13.61 19.35
N VAL A 194 -1.35 -12.80 20.27
CA VAL A 194 -2.11 -13.27 21.44
C VAL A 194 -3.62 -13.23 21.17
N SER A 195 -4.16 -12.08 20.75
CA SER A 195 -5.59 -11.92 20.49
C SER A 195 -5.89 -10.86 19.44
N ALA A 196 -6.71 -11.23 18.45
CA ALA A 196 -7.22 -10.29 17.46
C ALA A 196 -8.06 -9.17 18.09
N VAL A 197 -8.85 -9.49 19.12
CA VAL A 197 -9.68 -8.52 19.86
C VAL A 197 -8.80 -7.46 20.51
N LEU A 198 -7.74 -7.89 21.20
CA LEU A 198 -6.77 -6.99 21.84
C LEU A 198 -6.14 -6.03 20.84
N SER A 199 -5.59 -6.57 19.74
CA SER A 199 -4.93 -5.76 18.71
C SER A 199 -5.88 -4.79 18.00
N SER A 200 -7.13 -5.18 17.73
CA SER A 200 -8.12 -4.29 17.12
C SER A 200 -8.55 -3.16 18.05
N THR A 201 -8.73 -3.47 19.34
CA THR A 201 -9.06 -2.46 20.37
C THR A 201 -7.95 -1.42 20.52
N VAL A 202 -6.68 -1.83 20.49
CA VAL A 202 -5.53 -0.93 20.55
C VAL A 202 -5.29 -0.20 19.21
N GLY A 203 -5.50 -0.87 18.08
CA GLY A 203 -5.18 -0.32 16.77
C GLY A 203 -6.03 0.87 16.36
N VAL A 204 -7.34 0.84 16.61
CA VAL A 204 -8.27 1.86 16.10
C VAL A 204 -7.98 3.27 16.62
N PRO A 205 -7.77 3.50 17.95
CA PRO A 205 -7.42 4.83 18.45
C PRO A 205 -6.09 5.39 17.91
N ASN A 206 -5.18 4.51 17.46
CA ASN A 206 -3.83 4.87 16.97
C ASN A 206 -3.71 4.91 15.44
N SER A 207 -4.79 4.68 14.70
CA SER A 207 -4.82 4.91 13.27
C SER A 207 -5.96 5.87 12.93
N LEU A 208 -7.10 5.32 12.58
CA LEU A 208 -8.28 5.99 12.04
C LEU A 208 -9.11 6.74 13.11
N GLY A 209 -8.47 7.15 14.20
CA GLY A 209 -9.11 7.81 15.33
C GLY A 209 -9.15 9.34 15.19
N PRO A 210 -10.10 10.01 15.85
CA PRO A 210 -10.08 11.43 16.18
C PRO A 210 -8.71 11.98 16.59
N GLY A 211 -7.87 11.19 17.27
CA GLY A 211 -6.53 11.62 17.68
C GLY A 211 -5.63 12.02 16.51
N GLU A 212 -5.58 11.23 15.42
CA GLU A 212 -4.78 11.57 14.24
C GLU A 212 -5.30 12.86 13.58
N LEU A 213 -6.63 12.93 13.36
CA LEU A 213 -7.28 14.08 12.73
C LEU A 213 -7.10 15.37 13.54
N LEU A 214 -7.27 15.32 14.86
CA LEU A 214 -7.10 16.46 15.76
C LEU A 214 -5.68 17.00 15.74
N GLN A 215 -4.67 16.14 15.68
CA GLN A 215 -3.27 16.58 15.65
C GLN A 215 -2.94 17.38 14.39
N HIS A 216 -3.54 17.02 13.25
CA HIS A 216 -3.28 17.66 11.97
C HIS A 216 -4.20 18.84 11.67
N TYR A 217 -5.48 18.74 12.04
CA TYR A 217 -6.52 19.68 11.60
C TYR A 217 -7.27 20.34 12.74
N GLY A 218 -7.20 19.82 13.98
CA GLY A 218 -7.91 20.41 15.11
C GLY A 218 -7.46 21.84 15.42
N THR A 219 -8.38 22.67 15.92
CA THR A 219 -8.01 23.97 16.52
C THR A 219 -7.18 23.75 17.78
N GLU A 220 -6.49 24.77 18.28
CA GLU A 220 -5.72 24.62 19.52
C GLU A 220 -6.64 24.30 20.71
N GLU A 221 -7.83 24.88 20.78
CA GLU A 221 -8.84 24.58 21.82
C GLU A 221 -9.28 23.11 21.77
N GLN A 222 -9.53 22.58 20.56
CA GLN A 222 -9.88 21.18 20.38
C GLN A 222 -8.74 20.24 20.77
N LYS A 223 -7.50 20.59 20.40
CA LYS A 223 -6.32 19.81 20.74
C LYS A 223 -6.10 19.78 22.25
N ASP A 224 -6.15 20.94 22.91
CA ASP A 224 -5.93 21.10 24.34
C ASP A 224 -7.02 20.41 25.17
N TYR A 225 -8.26 20.35 24.66
CA TYR A 225 -9.34 19.62 25.30
C TYR A 225 -9.26 18.11 25.05
N TYR A 226 -9.26 17.66 23.79
CA TYR A 226 -9.45 16.24 23.47
C TYR A 226 -8.17 15.40 23.58
N LEU A 227 -7.00 15.89 23.12
CA LEU A 227 -5.80 15.05 23.05
C LEU A 227 -5.32 14.58 24.43
N PRO A 228 -5.31 15.42 25.50
CA PRO A 228 -4.98 14.96 26.85
C PRO A 228 -5.97 13.93 27.40
N ARG A 229 -7.25 14.08 27.09
CA ARG A 229 -8.30 13.16 27.57
C ARG A 229 -8.26 11.82 26.83
N LEU A 230 -7.96 11.83 25.53
CA LEU A 230 -7.66 10.63 24.74
C LEU A 230 -6.39 9.94 25.28
N ALA A 231 -5.35 10.70 25.61
CA ALA A 231 -4.10 10.18 26.16
C ALA A 231 -4.28 9.44 27.50
N GLN A 232 -5.22 9.90 28.33
CA GLN A 232 -5.55 9.30 29.62
C GLN A 232 -6.60 8.18 29.51
N GLY A 233 -7.17 7.92 28.32
CA GLY A 233 -8.27 6.97 28.14
C GLY A 233 -9.59 7.38 28.82
N LEU A 234 -9.73 8.68 29.13
CA LEU A 234 -10.99 9.28 29.58
C LEU A 234 -11.98 9.34 28.42
N GLU A 235 -11.49 9.67 27.23
CA GLU A 235 -12.24 9.54 25.99
C GLU A 235 -11.90 8.24 25.28
N ILE A 236 -12.91 7.46 24.90
CA ILE A 236 -12.77 6.31 24.00
C ILE A 236 -13.35 6.74 22.65
N PRO A 237 -12.50 6.93 21.64
CA PRO A 237 -12.98 7.39 20.36
C PRO A 237 -13.50 6.25 19.48
N CYS A 238 -14.43 6.58 18.59
CA CYS A 238 -14.70 5.79 17.40
C CYS A 238 -14.79 6.70 16.16
N PHE A 239 -14.80 6.10 14.96
CA PHE A 239 -14.91 6.86 13.71
C PHE A 239 -16.03 6.35 12.81
N ALA A 240 -17.08 7.15 12.71
CA ALA A 240 -18.34 6.85 12.05
C ALA A 240 -18.36 7.38 10.61
N LEU A 241 -17.75 6.61 9.70
CA LEU A 241 -17.73 6.89 8.25
C LEU A 241 -18.80 6.09 7.50
N THR A 242 -18.80 4.77 7.65
CA THR A 242 -19.64 3.85 6.88
C THR A 242 -21.12 3.96 7.24
N SER A 243 -21.98 4.05 6.23
CA SER A 243 -23.44 3.98 6.36
C SER A 243 -23.98 2.64 5.82
N PRO A 244 -25.25 2.28 6.07
CA PRO A 244 -25.88 1.11 5.47
C PRO A 244 -25.81 1.09 3.93
N GLU A 245 -25.89 2.25 3.28
CA GLU A 245 -25.91 2.41 1.84
C GLU A 245 -24.52 2.67 1.22
N ALA A 246 -23.54 3.14 2.01
CA ALA A 246 -22.23 3.55 1.53
C ALA A 246 -21.08 2.99 2.39
N GLY A 247 -20.20 2.21 1.75
CA GLY A 247 -18.98 1.65 2.35
C GLY A 247 -17.75 1.90 1.51
N SER A 248 -17.60 1.14 0.42
CA SER A 248 -16.48 1.29 -0.52
C SER A 248 -16.49 2.63 -1.26
N ASP A 249 -17.69 3.14 -1.57
CA ASP A 249 -17.90 4.48 -2.10
C ASP A 249 -18.18 5.47 -0.95
N ALA A 250 -17.13 5.79 -0.20
CA ALA A 250 -17.23 6.67 0.97
C ALA A 250 -17.61 8.13 0.61
N GLY A 251 -17.49 8.53 -0.66
CA GLY A 251 -17.93 9.85 -1.15
C GLY A 251 -19.46 9.96 -1.24
N ALA A 252 -20.14 8.83 -1.35
CA ALA A 252 -21.60 8.75 -1.54
C ALA A 252 -22.39 8.57 -0.23
N ILE A 253 -21.80 8.88 0.93
CA ILE A 253 -22.51 8.79 2.21
C ILE A 253 -23.80 9.64 2.20
N PRO A 254 -24.93 9.11 2.70
CA PRO A 254 -26.20 9.82 2.74
C PRO A 254 -26.36 10.70 3.98
N ASP A 255 -25.50 10.51 4.99
CA ASP A 255 -25.52 11.26 6.24
C ASP A 255 -25.21 12.73 5.98
N PHE A 256 -25.97 13.63 6.60
CA PHE A 256 -25.88 15.06 6.30
C PHE A 256 -26.08 15.95 7.52
N GLY A 257 -25.64 17.20 7.36
CA GLY A 257 -25.84 18.29 8.29
C GLY A 257 -26.34 19.53 7.56
N VAL A 258 -27.26 20.27 8.17
CA VAL A 258 -27.75 21.55 7.64
C VAL A 258 -27.36 22.66 8.59
N ILE A 259 -26.64 23.67 8.09
CA ILE A 259 -26.24 24.84 8.86
C ILE A 259 -27.48 25.66 9.18
N LYS A 260 -27.61 26.04 10.45
CA LYS A 260 -28.69 26.88 10.94
C LYS A 260 -28.35 27.48 12.29
N THR A 261 -29.08 28.51 12.67
CA THR A 261 -29.08 29.02 14.03
C THR A 261 -29.91 28.11 14.94
N GLY A 262 -29.46 27.88 16.16
CA GLY A 262 -30.16 27.08 17.16
C GLY A 262 -29.67 27.35 18.58
N LEU A 263 -30.40 26.84 19.56
CA LEU A 263 -30.03 26.99 20.97
C LEU A 263 -29.01 25.92 21.36
N TRP A 264 -27.89 26.35 21.93
CA TRP A 264 -26.90 25.50 22.56
C TRP A 264 -26.57 26.04 23.95
N GLN A 265 -26.75 25.22 24.99
CA GLN A 265 -26.50 25.61 26.39
C GLN A 265 -27.22 26.90 26.81
N GLY A 266 -28.39 27.18 26.23
CA GLY A 266 -29.19 28.37 26.52
C GLY A 266 -28.84 29.62 25.71
N GLU A 267 -27.82 29.56 24.86
CA GLU A 267 -27.41 30.64 23.96
C GLU A 267 -27.77 30.31 22.52
N GLU A 268 -28.18 31.33 21.75
CA GLU A 268 -28.43 31.20 20.32
C GLU A 268 -27.10 31.27 19.58
N VAL A 269 -26.73 30.19 18.90
CA VAL A 269 -25.45 30.05 18.20
C VAL A 269 -25.64 29.54 16.78
N LEU A 270 -24.68 29.86 15.91
CA LEU A 270 -24.58 29.22 14.60
C LEU A 270 -24.07 27.78 14.77
N GLY A 271 -24.82 26.84 14.23
CA GLY A 271 -24.52 25.42 14.34
C GLY A 271 -24.98 24.64 13.13
N MET A 272 -25.11 23.34 13.32
CA MET A 272 -25.59 22.41 12.32
C MET A 272 -26.51 21.39 12.95
N GLU A 273 -27.61 21.09 12.27
CA GLU A 273 -28.52 20.01 12.60
C GLU A 273 -28.14 18.76 11.81
N LEU A 274 -27.71 17.73 12.52
CA LEU A 274 -27.12 16.51 11.97
C LEU A 274 -28.13 15.36 11.95
N THR A 275 -28.15 14.61 10.85
CA THR A 275 -28.89 13.35 10.71
C THR A 275 -27.98 12.28 10.12
N TRP A 276 -27.84 11.16 10.82
CA TRP A 276 -26.97 10.06 10.40
C TRP A 276 -27.50 8.69 10.80
N ASN A 277 -27.08 7.69 10.06
CA ASN A 277 -27.24 6.28 10.38
C ASN A 277 -25.97 5.55 9.95
N LYS A 278 -25.09 5.26 10.91
CA LYS A 278 -23.77 4.69 10.68
C LYS A 278 -23.74 3.24 11.14
N ARG A 279 -22.94 2.42 10.44
CA ARG A 279 -22.89 0.97 10.66
C ARG A 279 -21.45 0.45 10.65
N TYR A 280 -21.22 -0.59 11.43
CA TYR A 280 -19.93 -1.28 11.56
C TYR A 280 -18.83 -0.43 12.18
N ILE A 281 -19.19 0.43 13.12
CA ILE A 281 -18.26 1.36 13.75
C ILE A 281 -17.58 0.67 14.93
N THR A 282 -16.28 0.44 14.79
CA THR A 282 -15.44 -0.17 15.83
C THR A 282 -15.34 0.77 17.03
N LEU A 283 -15.40 0.21 18.24
CA LEU A 283 -15.50 0.89 19.54
C LEU A 283 -16.81 1.65 19.82
N ALA A 284 -17.70 1.87 18.84
CA ALA A 284 -18.94 2.62 19.05
C ALA A 284 -19.79 2.20 20.27
N PRO A 285 -19.96 0.89 20.61
CA PRO A 285 -20.75 0.50 21.77
C PRO A 285 -20.26 1.03 23.13
N ILE A 286 -19.00 1.45 23.19
CA ILE A 286 -18.34 1.95 24.40
C ILE A 286 -17.67 3.32 24.17
N ALA A 287 -17.95 3.96 23.04
CA ALA A 287 -17.34 5.23 22.68
C ALA A 287 -17.92 6.35 23.55
N THR A 288 -17.08 7.30 23.93
CA THR A 288 -17.49 8.54 24.61
C THR A 288 -17.49 9.73 23.64
N VAL A 289 -16.73 9.63 22.54
CA VAL A 289 -16.68 10.63 21.46
C VAL A 289 -16.71 9.95 20.10
N LEU A 290 -17.57 10.47 19.22
CA LEU A 290 -17.77 10.00 17.85
C LEU A 290 -17.08 10.97 16.88
N GLY A 291 -16.09 10.51 16.13
CA GLY A 291 -15.70 11.18 14.90
C GLY A 291 -16.74 10.89 13.82
N LEU A 292 -17.51 11.88 13.39
CA LEU A 292 -18.60 11.70 12.43
C LEU A 292 -18.27 12.36 11.10
N ALA A 293 -18.36 11.60 10.00
CA ALA A 293 -18.27 12.12 8.64
C ALA A 293 -19.67 12.22 8.00
N PHE A 294 -20.00 13.37 7.42
CA PHE A 294 -21.32 13.67 6.83
C PHE A 294 -21.19 14.76 5.75
N LYS A 295 -22.19 14.91 4.88
CA LYS A 295 -22.26 16.01 3.90
C LYS A 295 -22.87 17.26 4.53
N LEU A 296 -22.19 18.40 4.42
CA LEU A 296 -22.64 19.65 5.01
C LEU A 296 -23.31 20.54 3.96
N TYR A 297 -24.47 21.09 4.32
CA TYR A 297 -25.27 21.98 3.49
C TYR A 297 -25.52 23.31 4.18
N ASP A 298 -25.52 24.40 3.41
CA ASP A 298 -25.78 25.78 3.84
C ASP A 298 -26.85 26.43 2.94
N PRO A 299 -28.12 25.96 3.01
CA PRO A 299 -29.19 26.45 2.11
C PRO A 299 -29.56 27.92 2.34
N ASP A 300 -29.24 28.46 3.54
CA ASP A 300 -29.55 29.82 3.93
C ASP A 300 -28.34 30.77 3.75
N HIS A 301 -27.22 30.28 3.17
CA HIS A 301 -25.99 31.04 2.90
C HIS A 301 -25.41 31.75 4.13
N LEU A 302 -25.38 31.06 5.27
CA LEU A 302 -24.91 31.60 6.54
C LEU A 302 -23.38 31.62 6.66
N LEU A 303 -22.67 30.80 5.87
CA LEU A 303 -21.20 30.75 5.81
C LEU A 303 -20.63 31.30 4.50
N GLY A 304 -21.35 31.15 3.39
CA GLY A 304 -20.91 31.63 2.08
C GLY A 304 -21.89 31.33 0.94
N ASP A 305 -21.43 31.52 -0.29
CA ASP A 305 -22.28 31.48 -1.48
C ASP A 305 -22.62 30.05 -1.97
N GLN A 306 -22.07 29.00 -1.36
CA GLN A 306 -22.28 27.60 -1.78
C GLN A 306 -23.26 26.89 -0.86
N GLU A 307 -24.30 26.28 -1.45
CA GLU A 307 -25.28 25.49 -0.69
C GLU A 307 -24.75 24.10 -0.30
N GLU A 308 -23.96 23.44 -1.15
CA GLU A 308 -23.33 22.14 -0.86
C GLU A 308 -21.84 22.34 -0.60
N LEU A 309 -21.45 22.29 0.67
CA LEU A 309 -20.05 22.54 1.08
C LEU A 309 -19.18 21.30 0.92
N GLY A 310 -19.77 20.10 0.96
CA GLY A 310 -19.08 18.82 0.82
C GLY A 310 -18.96 18.03 2.12
N ILE A 311 -18.11 17.00 2.13
CA ILE A 311 -17.94 16.13 3.29
C ILE A 311 -17.22 16.88 4.40
N THR A 312 -17.75 16.81 5.62
CA THR A 312 -17.22 17.43 6.83
C THR A 312 -17.02 16.37 7.91
N CYS A 313 -15.99 16.54 8.75
CA CYS A 313 -15.73 15.69 9.91
C CYS A 313 -15.95 16.50 11.21
N ALA A 314 -16.72 15.96 12.15
CA ALA A 314 -16.99 16.58 13.45
C ALA A 314 -16.77 15.61 14.62
N LEU A 315 -16.57 16.13 15.81
CA LEU A 315 -16.51 15.36 17.06
C LEU A 315 -17.79 15.55 17.84
N ILE A 316 -18.56 14.47 17.99
CA ILE A 316 -19.86 14.46 18.66
C ILE A 316 -19.73 13.64 19.95
N PRO A 317 -20.02 14.22 21.14
CA PRO A 317 -20.11 13.45 22.38
C PRO A 317 -21.15 12.34 22.26
N ALA A 318 -20.81 11.12 22.70
CA ALA A 318 -21.67 9.96 22.55
C ALA A 318 -22.88 9.96 23.51
N ASP A 319 -22.83 10.79 24.56
CA ASP A 319 -23.86 11.00 25.56
C ASP A 319 -24.78 12.21 25.27
N LEU A 320 -24.55 12.91 24.15
CA LEU A 320 -25.37 14.03 23.73
C LEU A 320 -26.81 13.58 23.42
N ASP A 321 -27.80 14.39 23.83
CA ASP A 321 -29.20 14.09 23.56
C ASP A 321 -29.48 13.90 22.06
N GLY A 322 -30.25 12.87 21.73
CA GLY A 322 -30.52 12.45 20.35
C GLY A 322 -29.45 11.56 19.71
N VAL A 323 -28.27 11.37 20.32
CA VAL A 323 -27.29 10.35 19.89
C VAL A 323 -27.72 8.98 20.39
N ILE A 324 -27.81 8.01 19.48
CA ILE A 324 -28.23 6.64 19.78
C ILE A 324 -27.10 5.68 19.43
N ILE A 325 -26.58 4.98 20.45
CA ILE A 325 -25.69 3.83 20.27
C ILE A 325 -26.56 2.58 20.13
N GLY A 326 -26.52 1.95 18.96
CA GLY A 326 -27.39 0.80 18.69
C GLY A 326 -26.80 -0.53 19.15
N ARG A 327 -27.46 -1.63 18.77
CA ARG A 327 -27.08 -2.98 19.20
C ARG A 327 -25.66 -3.34 18.73
N ARG A 328 -24.80 -3.74 19.67
CA ARG A 328 -23.47 -4.29 19.39
C ARG A 328 -23.54 -5.41 18.34
N HIS A 329 -22.70 -5.29 17.32
CA HIS A 329 -22.50 -6.31 16.28
C HIS A 329 -21.54 -7.40 16.74
N PHE A 330 -21.60 -8.56 16.08
CA PHE A 330 -20.78 -9.73 16.40
C PHE A 330 -20.04 -10.24 15.15
N PRO A 331 -18.86 -9.67 14.82
CA PRO A 331 -18.16 -9.98 13.57
C PRO A 331 -17.46 -11.34 13.62
N LEU A 332 -18.03 -12.35 12.95
CA LEU A 332 -17.42 -13.68 12.74
C LEU A 332 -16.79 -14.30 13.99
N ASN A 333 -17.40 -14.10 15.17
CA ASN A 333 -16.92 -14.65 16.44
C ASN A 333 -15.54 -14.09 16.89
N VAL A 334 -15.17 -12.91 16.40
CA VAL A 334 -14.07 -12.07 16.90
C VAL A 334 -14.70 -10.86 17.58
N PRO A 335 -14.99 -10.94 18.88
CA PRO A 335 -15.86 -9.99 19.57
C PRO A 335 -15.11 -8.73 20.02
N PHE A 336 -14.47 -8.02 19.10
CA PHE A 336 -14.10 -6.62 19.37
C PHE A 336 -15.37 -5.75 19.44
N GLN A 337 -15.28 -4.62 20.14
CA GLN A 337 -16.41 -3.70 20.25
C GLN A 337 -16.72 -3.13 18.86
N ASN A 338 -17.94 -3.35 18.37
CA ASN A 338 -18.39 -2.87 17.06
C ASN A 338 -19.91 -2.66 17.11
N GLY A 339 -20.41 -1.58 16.54
CA GLY A 339 -21.85 -1.30 16.57
C GLY A 339 -22.25 -0.16 15.63
N PRO A 340 -23.55 0.10 15.50
CA PRO A 340 -24.06 1.26 14.78
C PRO A 340 -24.21 2.48 15.71
N THR A 341 -24.26 3.67 15.11
CA THR A 341 -24.65 4.92 15.78
C THR A 341 -25.62 5.68 14.89
N GLN A 342 -26.60 6.33 15.50
CA GLN A 342 -27.68 7.06 14.82
C GLN A 342 -27.91 8.39 15.50
N GLY A 343 -28.41 9.35 14.73
CA GLY A 343 -28.90 10.62 15.22
C GLY A 343 -29.89 11.19 14.23
N ASN A 344 -30.93 11.84 14.75
CA ASN A 344 -31.96 12.46 13.95
C ASN A 344 -32.17 13.88 14.45
N LYS A 345 -31.78 14.86 13.64
CA LYS A 345 -31.86 16.29 13.95
C LYS A 345 -31.14 16.69 15.23
N VAL A 346 -29.93 16.17 15.45
CA VAL A 346 -29.10 16.53 16.59
C VAL A 346 -28.40 17.85 16.28
N PHE A 347 -28.69 18.90 17.04
CA PHE A 347 -28.07 20.20 16.85
C PHE A 347 -26.75 20.32 17.61
N VAL A 348 -25.69 20.76 16.95
CA VAL A 348 -24.39 21.07 17.57
C VAL A 348 -23.80 22.37 17.00
N PRO A 349 -23.00 23.13 17.77
CA PRO A 349 -22.31 24.31 17.25
C PRO A 349 -21.27 23.96 16.17
N LEU A 350 -20.95 24.90 15.29
CA LEU A 350 -19.92 24.69 14.25
C LEU A 350 -18.52 24.44 14.83
N SER A 351 -18.27 24.80 16.09
CA SER A 351 -17.00 24.49 16.80
C SER A 351 -16.75 22.99 16.99
N PHE A 352 -17.75 22.14 16.73
CA PHE A 352 -17.60 20.68 16.76
C PHE A 352 -16.96 20.13 15.48
N ILE A 353 -16.97 20.89 14.37
CA ILE A 353 -16.22 20.55 13.16
C ILE A 353 -14.73 20.49 13.52
N ILE A 354 -14.04 19.43 13.12
CA ILE A 354 -12.58 19.31 13.36
C ILE A 354 -11.87 20.43 12.60
N GLY A 355 -11.19 21.31 13.34
CA GLY A 355 -10.59 22.53 12.79
C GLY A 355 -11.54 23.74 12.70
N GLY A 356 -12.74 23.62 13.25
CA GLY A 356 -13.74 24.68 13.31
C GLY A 356 -14.39 24.99 11.96
N GLN A 357 -15.06 26.14 11.90
CA GLN A 357 -15.82 26.60 10.74
C GLN A 357 -14.98 26.68 9.45
N GLU A 358 -13.69 27.03 9.55
CA GLU A 358 -12.79 27.13 8.40
C GLU A 358 -12.57 25.80 7.67
N MET A 359 -12.79 24.68 8.35
CA MET A 359 -12.64 23.32 7.80
C MET A 359 -13.97 22.70 7.34
N ALA A 360 -15.06 23.46 7.32
CA ALA A 360 -16.32 23.04 6.71
C ALA A 360 -16.09 22.61 5.25
N GLY A 361 -16.60 21.43 4.87
CA GLY A 361 -16.43 20.86 3.53
C GLY A 361 -15.06 20.21 3.23
N GLN A 362 -14.07 20.34 4.12
CA GLN A 362 -12.71 19.81 3.92
C GLN A 362 -12.50 18.40 4.48
N GLY A 363 -13.55 17.74 4.96
CA GLY A 363 -13.49 16.42 5.58
C GLY A 363 -13.03 15.31 4.64
N TRP A 364 -13.34 15.38 3.34
CA TRP A 364 -12.86 14.37 2.38
C TRP A 364 -11.33 14.34 2.29
N ARG A 365 -10.71 15.51 2.18
CA ARG A 365 -9.26 15.66 2.21
C ARG A 365 -8.66 15.08 3.48
N MET A 366 -9.20 15.42 4.66
CA MET A 366 -8.74 14.89 5.93
C MET A 366 -8.77 13.35 5.95
N LEU A 367 -9.88 12.78 5.49
CA LEU A 367 -10.07 11.34 5.40
C LEU A 367 -9.02 10.71 4.49
N VAL A 368 -8.85 11.20 3.26
CA VAL A 368 -7.91 10.59 2.32
C VAL A 368 -6.46 10.68 2.80
N GLU A 369 -6.07 11.81 3.41
CA GLU A 369 -4.73 11.98 3.96
C GLU A 369 -4.44 11.02 5.14
N CYS A 370 -5.28 11.00 6.18
CA CYS A 370 -5.06 10.17 7.37
C CYS A 370 -5.33 8.68 7.12
N LEU A 371 -6.36 8.32 6.33
CA LEU A 371 -6.64 6.92 5.97
C LEU A 371 -5.47 6.25 5.25
N SER A 372 -4.71 7.03 4.47
CA SER A 372 -3.57 6.50 3.72
C SER A 372 -2.44 6.01 4.63
N VAL A 373 -2.22 6.69 5.76
CA VAL A 373 -1.18 6.33 6.74
C VAL A 373 -1.63 5.13 7.55
N GLY A 374 -2.81 5.19 8.18
CA GLY A 374 -3.36 4.11 9.00
C GLY A 374 -3.42 2.76 8.27
N ARG A 375 -3.78 2.78 6.97
CA ARG A 375 -3.84 1.60 6.09
C ARG A 375 -2.48 0.90 5.95
N GLY A 376 -1.38 1.66 6.00
CA GLY A 376 -0.02 1.13 5.91
C GLY A 376 0.51 0.51 7.21
N ILE A 377 -0.21 0.71 8.32
CA ILE A 377 0.25 0.33 9.66
C ILE A 377 -0.61 -0.81 10.22
N THR A 378 -1.90 -0.58 10.51
CA THR A 378 -2.68 -1.44 11.42
C THR A 378 -2.95 -2.84 10.88
N LEU A 379 -3.70 -2.98 9.78
CA LEU A 379 -4.03 -4.30 9.21
C LEU A 379 -2.80 -5.06 8.66
N PRO A 380 -1.82 -4.41 7.99
CA PRO A 380 -0.58 -5.07 7.61
C PRO A 380 0.15 -5.65 8.83
N SER A 381 0.25 -4.89 9.93
CA SER A 381 0.90 -5.33 11.17
C SER A 381 0.16 -6.51 11.79
N ASN A 382 -1.16 -6.41 11.98
CA ASN A 382 -1.95 -7.51 12.55
C ASN A 382 -1.82 -8.79 11.71
N SER A 383 -1.95 -8.68 10.39
CA SER A 383 -1.83 -9.82 9.47
C SER A 383 -0.44 -10.47 9.52
N THR A 384 0.60 -9.64 9.65
CA THR A 384 2.01 -10.06 9.75
C THR A 384 2.29 -10.76 11.08
N GLY A 385 1.88 -10.17 12.20
CA GLY A 385 2.03 -10.76 13.53
C GLY A 385 1.28 -12.08 13.65
N GLY A 386 0.02 -12.12 13.22
CA GLY A 386 -0.79 -13.34 13.20
C GLY A 386 -0.15 -14.47 12.39
N LEU A 387 0.37 -14.16 11.20
CA LEU A 387 1.03 -15.19 10.37
C LEU A 387 2.39 -15.62 10.94
N LYS A 388 3.18 -14.71 11.52
CA LYS A 388 4.43 -15.07 12.21
C LYS A 388 4.16 -16.01 13.39
N THR A 389 3.16 -15.71 14.21
CA THR A 389 2.73 -16.58 15.31
C THR A 389 2.25 -17.94 14.77
N ALA A 390 1.40 -17.96 13.74
CA ALA A 390 0.95 -19.20 13.11
C ALA A 390 2.11 -20.02 12.54
N ALA A 391 3.15 -19.38 11.96
CA ALA A 391 4.34 -20.05 11.46
C ALA A 391 5.12 -20.74 12.58
N LEU A 392 5.32 -20.06 13.70
CA LEU A 392 6.05 -20.60 14.85
C LEU A 392 5.29 -21.78 15.50
N ALA A 393 3.99 -21.59 15.77
CA ALA A 393 3.13 -22.58 16.41
C ALA A 393 2.94 -23.82 15.52
N THR A 394 2.66 -23.61 14.23
CA THR A 394 2.46 -24.72 13.27
C THR A 394 3.76 -25.46 13.01
N GLY A 395 4.89 -24.76 12.90
CA GLY A 395 6.21 -25.40 12.79
C GLY A 395 6.57 -26.23 14.03
N ALA A 396 6.27 -25.73 15.23
CA ALA A 396 6.45 -26.49 16.47
C ALA A 396 5.51 -27.71 16.52
N TYR A 397 4.23 -27.55 16.16
CA TYR A 397 3.26 -28.64 16.08
C TYR A 397 3.70 -29.73 15.10
N ALA A 398 4.15 -29.35 13.91
CA ALA A 398 4.61 -30.28 12.87
C ALA A 398 5.82 -31.12 13.33
N ARG A 399 6.69 -30.53 14.17
CA ARG A 399 7.83 -31.22 14.77
C ARG A 399 7.42 -32.25 15.84
N ILE A 400 6.43 -31.94 16.68
CA ILE A 400 6.09 -32.79 17.83
C ILE A 400 4.99 -33.81 17.52
N ARG A 401 4.06 -33.47 16.62
CA ARG A 401 2.94 -34.35 16.25
C ARG A 401 3.46 -35.52 15.45
N ARG A 402 3.11 -36.75 15.87
CA ARG A 402 3.49 -37.99 15.18
C ARG A 402 2.31 -38.67 14.53
N GLN A 403 2.48 -39.10 13.29
CA GLN A 403 1.61 -40.02 12.55
C GLN A 403 2.49 -40.99 11.77
N PHE A 404 1.99 -42.19 11.45
CA PHE A 404 2.78 -43.20 10.71
C PHE A 404 4.19 -43.42 11.31
N LYS A 405 4.30 -43.37 12.65
CA LYS A 405 5.53 -43.53 13.45
C LYS A 405 6.61 -42.43 13.27
N MET A 406 6.31 -41.31 12.61
CA MET A 406 7.24 -40.19 12.40
C MET A 406 6.61 -38.83 12.71
N PRO A 407 7.40 -37.78 13.01
CA PRO A 407 6.91 -36.41 13.02
C PRO A 407 6.25 -36.05 11.69
N ILE A 408 5.09 -35.39 11.72
CA ILE A 408 4.36 -35.03 10.49
C ILE A 408 5.14 -34.03 9.62
N GLY A 409 5.96 -33.17 10.23
CA GLY A 409 6.79 -32.22 9.48
C GLY A 409 7.94 -32.84 8.69
N LYS A 410 8.11 -34.17 8.72
CA LYS A 410 8.99 -34.93 7.82
C LYS A 410 8.26 -35.50 6.59
N MET A 411 6.96 -35.23 6.45
CA MET A 411 6.15 -35.67 5.31
C MET A 411 6.09 -34.53 4.30
N GLU A 412 6.48 -34.76 3.05
CA GLU A 412 6.58 -33.72 2.02
C GLU A 412 5.25 -32.96 1.81
N GLY A 413 4.10 -33.64 1.93
CA GLY A 413 2.78 -33.00 1.87
C GLY A 413 2.48 -32.01 3.00
N ILE A 414 3.25 -32.02 4.10
CA ILE A 414 3.21 -31.01 5.17
C ILE A 414 4.22 -29.90 4.90
N GLU A 415 5.36 -30.23 4.29
CA GLU A 415 6.44 -29.27 4.02
C GLU A 415 6.00 -28.17 3.06
N GLU A 416 5.23 -28.52 2.01
CA GLU A 416 4.74 -27.58 1.00
C GLU A 416 3.86 -26.45 1.60
N PRO A 417 2.75 -26.71 2.31
CA PRO A 417 1.99 -25.65 2.98
C PRO A 417 2.79 -24.95 4.09
N LEU A 418 3.69 -25.65 4.79
CA LEU A 418 4.51 -25.04 5.84
C LEU A 418 5.51 -24.02 5.27
N ALA A 419 6.09 -24.31 4.10
CA ALA A 419 6.96 -23.40 3.38
C ALA A 419 6.23 -22.13 2.97
N ARG A 420 4.98 -22.25 2.46
CA ARG A 420 4.14 -21.08 2.16
C ARG A 420 3.90 -20.20 3.38
N ILE A 421 3.56 -20.78 4.53
CA ILE A 421 3.34 -20.02 5.77
C ILE A 421 4.60 -19.21 6.14
N VAL A 422 5.75 -19.89 6.17
CA VAL A 422 7.03 -19.33 6.64
C VAL A 422 7.60 -18.31 5.67
N GLY A 423 7.57 -18.60 4.37
CA GLY A 423 8.04 -17.71 3.33
C GLY A 423 7.21 -16.42 3.27
N ASN A 424 5.88 -16.54 3.38
CA ASN A 424 5.00 -15.38 3.48
C ASN A 424 5.26 -14.56 4.75
N ALA A 425 5.46 -15.21 5.91
CA ALA A 425 5.79 -14.49 7.14
C ALA A 425 7.06 -13.63 6.99
N TYR A 426 8.08 -14.14 6.29
CA TYR A 426 9.31 -13.38 6.02
C TYR A 426 9.08 -12.18 5.10
N VAL A 427 8.38 -12.38 3.98
CA VAL A 427 8.08 -11.33 2.98
C VAL A 427 7.16 -10.25 3.56
N MET A 428 6.15 -10.64 4.33
CA MET A 428 5.20 -9.70 4.95
C MET A 428 5.87 -8.84 6.01
N ASP A 429 6.71 -9.42 6.86
CA ASP A 429 7.50 -8.67 7.86
C ASP A 429 8.48 -7.70 7.20
N ALA A 430 9.08 -8.09 6.06
CA ALA A 430 9.91 -7.18 5.27
C ALA A 430 9.12 -5.99 4.71
N ALA A 431 7.95 -6.26 4.10
CA ALA A 431 7.10 -5.24 3.51
C ALA A 431 6.48 -4.30 4.54
N SER A 432 6.02 -4.84 5.67
CA SER A 432 5.45 -4.06 6.78
C SER A 432 6.51 -3.13 7.37
N ALA A 433 7.71 -3.64 7.68
CA ALA A 433 8.79 -2.84 8.24
C ALA A 433 9.27 -1.75 7.27
N PHE A 434 9.41 -2.07 5.98
CA PHE A 434 9.83 -1.09 4.98
C PHE A 434 8.79 0.01 4.76
N THR A 435 7.49 -0.33 4.79
CA THR A 435 6.41 0.67 4.65
C THR A 435 6.40 1.66 5.80
N VAL A 436 6.44 1.18 7.05
CA VAL A 436 6.40 2.06 8.22
C VAL A 436 7.67 2.90 8.35
N THR A 437 8.82 2.41 7.86
CA THR A 437 10.03 3.23 7.72
C THR A 437 9.80 4.44 6.81
N GLY A 438 9.11 4.26 5.68
CA GLY A 438 8.75 5.37 4.80
C GLY A 438 7.84 6.39 5.50
N ILE A 439 6.87 5.91 6.28
CA ILE A 439 5.96 6.76 7.08
C ILE A 439 6.74 7.56 8.12
N ASP A 440 7.68 6.93 8.84
CA ASP A 440 8.53 7.60 9.84
C ASP A 440 9.46 8.65 9.22
N LEU A 441 9.82 8.49 7.93
CA LEU A 441 10.55 9.50 7.15
C LEU A 441 9.64 10.63 6.61
N GLY A 442 8.38 10.70 7.06
CA GLY A 442 7.40 11.72 6.68
C GLY A 442 6.72 11.48 5.33
N GLN A 443 6.90 10.31 4.72
CA GLN A 443 6.17 9.96 3.50
C GLN A 443 4.70 9.66 3.84
N LYS A 444 3.81 9.95 2.89
CA LYS A 444 2.39 9.59 2.95
C LYS A 444 2.04 8.69 1.75
N PRO A 445 2.59 7.45 1.68
CA PRO A 445 2.65 6.70 0.43
C PRO A 445 1.36 5.89 0.18
N ALA A 446 0.31 6.56 -0.32
CA ALA A 446 -1.02 5.97 -0.47
C ALA A 446 -1.06 4.66 -1.29
N VAL A 447 -0.24 4.57 -2.34
CA VAL A 447 -0.13 3.38 -3.20
C VAL A 447 0.55 2.23 -2.46
N ILE A 448 1.65 2.48 -1.76
CA ILE A 448 2.35 1.46 -0.97
C ILE A 448 1.45 0.96 0.16
N SER A 449 0.78 1.84 0.89
CA SER A 449 -0.18 1.45 1.93
C SER A 449 -1.26 0.52 1.40
N ALA A 450 -1.76 0.77 0.17
CA ALA A 450 -2.69 -0.11 -0.52
C ALA A 450 -2.07 -1.47 -0.90
N ILE A 451 -0.82 -1.49 -1.37
CA ILE A 451 -0.06 -2.71 -1.68
C ILE A 451 0.05 -3.58 -0.43
N VAL A 452 0.57 -3.04 0.68
CA VAL A 452 0.79 -3.85 1.88
C VAL A 452 -0.51 -4.26 2.56
N LYS A 453 -1.54 -3.41 2.55
CA LYS A 453 -2.87 -3.80 3.06
C LYS A 453 -3.42 -4.99 2.28
N TYR A 454 -3.42 -4.92 0.95
CA TYR A 454 -3.92 -6.02 0.12
C TYR A 454 -3.09 -7.30 0.32
N HIS A 455 -1.76 -7.22 0.14
CA HIS A 455 -0.90 -8.40 0.11
C HIS A 455 -0.72 -9.04 1.48
N CYS A 456 -0.54 -8.26 2.56
CA CYS A 456 -0.37 -8.84 3.89
C CYS A 456 -1.67 -9.52 4.37
N THR A 457 -2.82 -8.88 4.21
CA THR A 457 -4.11 -9.48 4.61
C THR A 457 -4.45 -10.71 3.77
N HIS A 458 -4.20 -10.67 2.46
CA HIS A 458 -4.45 -11.80 1.57
C HIS A 458 -3.52 -12.99 1.86
N ARG A 459 -2.21 -12.75 1.96
CA ARG A 459 -1.21 -13.80 2.26
C ARG A 459 -1.43 -14.39 3.66
N SER A 460 -1.80 -13.58 4.66
CA SER A 460 -2.17 -14.08 6.00
C SER A 460 -3.39 -14.99 5.95
N GLN A 461 -4.46 -14.59 5.25
CA GLN A 461 -5.65 -15.43 5.10
C GLN A 461 -5.30 -16.80 4.49
N ARG A 462 -4.48 -16.82 3.43
CA ARG A 462 -4.06 -18.08 2.80
C ARG A 462 -3.15 -18.90 3.71
N GLY A 463 -2.20 -18.27 4.39
CA GLY A 463 -1.30 -18.95 5.32
C GLY A 463 -2.03 -19.54 6.53
N VAL A 464 -3.08 -18.89 7.04
CA VAL A 464 -3.90 -19.46 8.12
C VAL A 464 -4.74 -20.65 7.63
N ILE A 465 -5.20 -20.64 6.37
CA ILE A 465 -5.83 -21.83 5.76
C ILE A 465 -4.82 -22.99 5.67
N ASP A 466 -3.62 -22.73 5.17
CA ASP A 466 -2.54 -23.74 5.12
C ASP A 466 -2.20 -24.28 6.52
N ALA A 467 -2.20 -23.40 7.54
CA ALA A 467 -1.95 -23.80 8.92
C ALA A 467 -3.07 -24.71 9.46
N MET A 468 -4.34 -24.44 9.11
CA MET A 468 -5.47 -25.27 9.54
C MET A 468 -5.35 -26.69 8.98
N ASP A 469 -4.93 -26.81 7.73
CA ASP A 469 -4.72 -28.11 7.07
C ASP A 469 -3.60 -28.92 7.75
N ILE A 470 -2.50 -28.28 8.14
CA ILE A 470 -1.39 -28.94 8.86
C ILE A 470 -1.80 -29.34 10.27
N VAL A 471 -2.47 -28.45 11.01
CA VAL A 471 -2.82 -28.68 12.41
C VAL A 471 -3.96 -29.69 12.54
N GLY A 472 -4.85 -29.75 11.56
CA GLY A 472 -5.93 -30.73 11.43
C GLY A 472 -6.95 -30.62 12.56
N GLY A 473 -7.34 -31.76 13.15
CA GLY A 473 -8.37 -31.81 14.21
C GLY A 473 -8.11 -30.85 15.38
N LYS A 474 -6.84 -30.64 15.77
CA LYS A 474 -6.51 -29.68 16.83
C LYS A 474 -6.88 -28.24 16.46
N GLY A 475 -6.79 -27.88 15.18
CA GLY A 475 -7.08 -26.54 14.68
C GLY A 475 -8.58 -26.23 14.73
N ILE A 476 -9.45 -27.21 14.51
CA ILE A 476 -10.91 -27.02 14.52
C ILE A 476 -11.54 -27.21 15.91
N CYS A 477 -10.88 -27.90 16.84
CA CYS A 477 -11.36 -28.09 18.20
C CYS A 477 -11.06 -26.84 19.05
N MET A 478 -12.09 -26.00 19.26
CA MET A 478 -12.01 -24.82 20.13
C MET A 478 -11.78 -25.21 21.59
N GLY A 479 -10.89 -24.47 22.26
CA GLY A 479 -10.58 -24.63 23.69
C GLY A 479 -9.35 -23.81 24.08
N PRO A 480 -8.96 -23.78 25.37
CA PRO A 480 -7.84 -22.97 25.86
C PRO A 480 -6.48 -23.26 25.19
N SER A 481 -6.30 -24.46 24.62
CA SER A 481 -5.06 -24.87 23.95
C SER A 481 -5.06 -24.68 22.42
N ASN A 482 -6.09 -24.03 21.86
CA ASN A 482 -6.20 -23.75 20.43
C ASN A 482 -5.53 -22.40 20.12
N PHE A 483 -4.60 -22.39 19.16
CA PHE A 483 -3.83 -21.20 18.77
C PHE A 483 -4.22 -20.64 17.39
N LEU A 484 -5.22 -21.22 16.70
CA LEU A 484 -5.40 -20.98 15.26
C LEU A 484 -6.83 -20.64 14.85
N ALA A 485 -7.83 -21.26 15.46
CA ALA A 485 -9.21 -21.19 15.00
C ALA A 485 -9.78 -19.76 14.99
N ARG A 486 -9.44 -18.93 15.98
CA ARG A 486 -9.87 -17.52 16.03
C ARG A 486 -9.22 -16.69 14.94
N GLY A 487 -7.93 -16.91 14.69
CA GLY A 487 -7.23 -16.32 13.55
C GLY A 487 -7.89 -16.69 12.22
N TYR A 488 -8.28 -17.96 12.05
CA TYR A 488 -8.99 -18.43 10.86
C TYR A 488 -10.37 -17.77 10.69
N GLN A 489 -11.17 -17.73 11.76
CA GLN A 489 -12.50 -17.10 11.77
C GLN A 489 -12.43 -15.58 11.50
N GLY A 490 -11.38 -14.92 12.01
CA GLY A 490 -11.16 -13.48 11.84
C GLY A 490 -10.55 -13.07 10.50
N ALA A 491 -9.84 -13.97 9.80
CA ALA A 491 -9.13 -13.65 8.56
C ALA A 491 -10.00 -12.96 7.46
N PRO A 492 -11.29 -13.29 7.28
CA PRO A 492 -12.15 -12.59 6.32
C PRO A 492 -12.40 -11.11 6.65
N ILE A 493 -12.31 -10.71 7.93
CA ILE A 493 -12.54 -9.32 8.35
C ILE A 493 -11.46 -8.41 7.76
N ALA A 494 -10.19 -8.81 7.88
CA ALA A 494 -9.03 -8.00 7.46
C ALA A 494 -9.01 -7.73 5.95
N ILE A 495 -9.48 -8.67 5.12
CA ILE A 495 -9.56 -8.46 3.66
C ILE A 495 -10.74 -7.54 3.26
N THR A 496 -11.68 -7.29 4.16
CA THR A 496 -12.95 -6.58 3.88
C THR A 496 -12.90 -5.12 4.33
N VAL A 497 -12.34 -4.85 5.51
CA VAL A 497 -12.32 -3.51 6.12
C VAL A 497 -11.14 -2.66 5.63
N GLU A 498 -11.16 -1.36 5.95
CA GLU A 498 -10.17 -0.34 5.52
C GLU A 498 -9.96 -0.28 3.99
N GLY A 499 -11.07 -0.49 3.26
CA GLY A 499 -11.11 -0.65 1.81
C GLY A 499 -10.99 -2.12 1.44
N ALA A 500 -12.05 -2.71 0.89
CA ALA A 500 -12.06 -4.12 0.52
C ALA A 500 -10.92 -4.44 -0.46
N ASN A 501 -10.28 -5.60 -0.29
CA ASN A 501 -9.14 -6.01 -1.10
C ASN A 501 -9.42 -5.96 -2.62
N ILE A 502 -10.67 -6.20 -3.03
CA ILE A 502 -11.12 -6.08 -4.43
C ILE A 502 -10.97 -4.63 -4.92
N LEU A 503 -11.47 -3.66 -4.14
CA LEU A 503 -11.37 -2.24 -4.45
C LEU A 503 -9.91 -1.78 -4.41
N THR A 504 -9.18 -2.13 -3.34
CA THR A 504 -7.77 -1.75 -3.18
C THR A 504 -6.94 -2.22 -4.37
N ARG A 505 -7.09 -3.49 -4.75
CA ARG A 505 -6.36 -4.08 -5.88
C ARG A 505 -6.75 -3.48 -7.23
N SER A 506 -8.05 -3.29 -7.49
CA SER A 506 -8.54 -2.89 -8.82
C SER A 506 -8.46 -1.38 -9.08
N MET A 507 -8.69 -0.55 -8.06
CA MET A 507 -8.85 0.89 -8.21
C MET A 507 -7.72 1.73 -7.60
N ILE A 508 -7.14 1.31 -6.47
CA ILE A 508 -6.16 2.13 -5.74
C ILE A 508 -4.74 1.87 -6.26
N ILE A 509 -4.24 0.63 -6.17
CA ILE A 509 -2.82 0.31 -6.38
C ILE A 509 -2.32 0.82 -7.74
N PHE A 510 -3.01 0.48 -8.84
CA PHE A 510 -2.61 0.96 -10.15
C PHE A 510 -3.37 2.21 -10.59
N GLY A 511 -4.68 2.33 -10.30
CA GLY A 511 -5.46 3.47 -10.80
C GLY A 511 -4.91 4.82 -10.34
N GLN A 512 -4.59 4.96 -9.04
CA GLN A 512 -3.95 6.17 -8.51
C GLN A 512 -2.43 6.14 -8.71
N GLY A 513 -1.80 4.96 -8.63
CA GLY A 513 -0.35 4.82 -8.78
C GLY A 513 0.16 5.13 -10.18
N ALA A 514 -0.56 4.75 -11.24
CA ALA A 514 -0.12 4.93 -12.63
C ALA A 514 0.02 6.42 -13.01
N ILE A 515 -0.85 7.29 -12.51
CA ILE A 515 -0.76 8.73 -12.79
C ILE A 515 0.32 9.36 -11.92
N ARG A 516 0.34 9.06 -10.62
CA ARG A 516 1.24 9.72 -9.66
C ARG A 516 2.70 9.29 -9.78
N CYS A 517 2.93 8.02 -10.09
CA CYS A 517 4.27 7.45 -10.19
C CYS A 517 4.90 7.70 -11.57
N HIS A 518 4.10 8.12 -12.56
CA HIS A 518 4.61 8.33 -13.91
C HIS A 518 5.40 9.65 -13.99
N PRO A 519 6.65 9.63 -14.48
CA PRO A 519 7.57 10.77 -14.38
C PRO A 519 7.18 12.01 -15.21
N TYR A 520 6.25 11.89 -16.16
CA TYR A 520 5.93 12.98 -17.11
C TYR A 520 4.44 13.29 -17.25
N VAL A 521 3.54 12.42 -16.78
CA VAL A 521 2.10 12.56 -17.10
C VAL A 521 1.50 13.74 -16.34
N LEU A 522 1.83 13.91 -15.05
CA LEU A 522 1.36 15.07 -14.27
C LEU A 522 1.87 16.40 -14.85
N ASP A 523 3.11 16.45 -15.34
CA ASP A 523 3.66 17.64 -16.00
C ASP A 523 2.93 17.95 -17.31
N GLU A 524 2.59 16.92 -18.11
CA GLU A 524 1.80 17.07 -19.33
C GLU A 524 0.38 17.58 -19.02
N MET A 525 -0.25 17.03 -17.96
CA MET A 525 -1.57 17.48 -17.49
C MET A 525 -1.52 18.94 -17.02
N ALA A 526 -0.56 19.30 -16.18
CA ALA A 526 -0.39 20.65 -15.66
C ALA A 526 -0.15 21.67 -16.80
N ALA A 527 0.70 21.31 -17.78
CA ALA A 527 0.93 22.15 -18.96
C ALA A 527 -0.34 22.34 -19.79
N ALA A 528 -1.19 21.31 -19.91
CA ALA A 528 -2.43 21.39 -20.67
C ALA A 528 -3.52 22.24 -20.01
N TYR A 529 -3.50 22.37 -18.67
CA TYR A 529 -4.38 23.25 -17.90
C TYR A 529 -3.83 24.67 -17.72
N ASN A 530 -2.63 24.98 -18.22
CA ASN A 530 -2.04 26.30 -18.07
C ASN A 530 -2.82 27.34 -18.92
N PRO A 531 -3.34 28.43 -18.32
CA PRO A 531 -4.13 29.44 -19.03
C PRO A 531 -3.28 30.24 -20.05
N ASP A 532 -1.96 30.34 -19.85
CA ASP A 532 -1.05 30.96 -20.83
C ASP A 532 -0.70 29.93 -21.92
N GLN A 533 -1.28 30.10 -23.11
CA GLN A 533 -1.09 29.18 -24.23
C GLN A 533 0.38 29.04 -24.68
N LYS A 534 1.20 30.08 -24.52
CA LYS A 534 2.61 30.03 -24.91
C LYS A 534 3.40 29.22 -23.90
N GLN A 535 3.16 29.45 -22.61
CA GLN A 535 3.78 28.65 -21.55
C GLN A 535 3.30 27.20 -21.58
N ALA A 536 2.01 26.97 -21.80
CA ALA A 536 1.42 25.64 -21.98
C ALA A 536 2.15 24.86 -23.08
N LEU A 537 2.35 25.48 -24.25
CA LEU A 537 3.04 24.85 -25.38
C LEU A 537 4.51 24.54 -25.06
N ASP A 538 5.21 25.45 -24.38
CA ASP A 538 6.63 25.28 -24.03
C ASP A 538 6.85 24.20 -22.96
N GLN A 539 6.00 24.16 -21.93
CA GLN A 539 6.02 23.14 -20.87
C GLN A 539 5.65 21.77 -21.43
N PHE A 540 4.60 21.70 -22.25
CA PHE A 540 4.14 20.47 -22.89
C PHE A 540 5.18 19.92 -23.87
N ASP A 541 5.86 20.77 -24.67
CA ASP A 541 6.96 20.36 -25.55
C ASP A 541 8.08 19.65 -24.77
N GLN A 542 8.47 20.20 -23.62
CA GLN A 542 9.52 19.61 -22.80
C GLN A 542 9.10 18.26 -22.20
N ALA A 543 7.88 18.17 -21.69
CA ALA A 543 7.36 16.95 -21.08
C ALA A 543 7.16 15.84 -22.13
N LEU A 544 6.49 16.15 -23.24
CA LEU A 544 6.19 15.21 -24.32
C LEU A 544 7.44 14.54 -24.89
N PHE A 545 8.49 15.32 -25.21
CA PHE A 545 9.70 14.74 -25.81
C PHE A 545 10.54 13.94 -24.81
N LYS A 546 10.49 14.28 -23.51
CA LYS A 546 11.07 13.43 -22.46
C LYS A 546 10.28 12.12 -22.32
N HIS A 547 8.96 12.19 -22.36
CA HIS A 547 8.06 11.04 -22.31
C HIS A 547 8.25 10.11 -23.52
N ILE A 548 8.35 10.63 -24.74
CA ILE A 548 8.67 9.81 -25.93
C ILE A 548 10.02 9.09 -25.75
N GLY A 549 11.04 9.81 -25.27
CA GLY A 549 12.34 9.21 -24.97
C GLY A 549 12.26 8.10 -23.91
N PHE A 550 11.42 8.29 -22.89
CA PHE A 550 11.14 7.31 -21.85
C PHE A 550 10.48 6.05 -22.41
N VAL A 551 9.44 6.17 -23.24
CA VAL A 551 8.77 5.03 -23.90
C VAL A 551 9.77 4.25 -24.76
N ILE A 552 10.55 4.94 -25.61
CA ILE A 552 11.56 4.29 -26.48
C ILE A 552 12.63 3.56 -25.65
N THR A 553 13.06 4.18 -24.55
CA THR A 553 14.02 3.58 -23.62
C THR A 553 13.46 2.30 -23.01
N ASN A 554 12.25 2.36 -22.44
CA ASN A 554 11.63 1.20 -21.79
C ASN A 554 11.26 0.10 -22.78
N MET A 555 10.88 0.45 -24.01
CA MET A 555 10.69 -0.51 -25.11
C MET A 555 11.99 -1.26 -25.42
N THR A 556 13.09 -0.52 -25.62
CA THR A 556 14.41 -1.10 -25.93
C THR A 556 14.93 -1.95 -24.77
N ARG A 557 14.79 -1.46 -23.54
CA ARG A 557 15.18 -2.17 -22.31
C ARG A 557 14.34 -3.43 -22.11
N SER A 558 13.03 -3.37 -22.29
CA SER A 558 12.14 -4.53 -22.15
C SER A 558 12.55 -5.66 -23.10
N PHE A 559 12.90 -5.32 -24.35
CA PHE A 559 13.41 -6.29 -25.31
C PHE A 559 14.77 -6.88 -24.91
N TRP A 560 15.76 -6.01 -24.63
CA TRP A 560 17.12 -6.45 -24.31
C TRP A 560 17.21 -7.23 -22.99
N LEU A 561 16.54 -6.73 -21.95
CA LEU A 561 16.43 -7.42 -20.66
C LEU A 561 15.54 -8.67 -20.80
N GLY A 562 14.61 -8.70 -21.75
CA GLY A 562 13.86 -9.89 -22.15
C GLY A 562 14.77 -11.01 -22.65
N LEU A 563 15.69 -10.70 -23.57
CA LEU A 563 16.64 -11.67 -24.15
C LEU A 563 17.68 -12.18 -23.15
N THR A 564 18.22 -11.27 -22.33
CA THR A 564 19.29 -11.59 -21.37
C THR A 564 18.76 -12.06 -20.02
N ASP A 565 17.45 -12.04 -19.86
CA ASP A 565 16.75 -12.17 -18.58
C ASP A 565 17.15 -11.09 -17.55
N GLY A 566 17.64 -9.94 -18.03
CA GLY A 566 18.11 -8.84 -17.20
C GLY A 566 19.59 -8.92 -16.82
N ARG A 567 20.32 -9.97 -17.24
CA ARG A 567 21.77 -10.07 -17.01
C ARG A 567 22.49 -8.86 -17.61
N GLY A 568 23.48 -8.34 -16.88
CA GLY A 568 24.25 -7.16 -17.27
C GLY A 568 23.60 -5.82 -16.90
N SER A 569 22.39 -5.83 -16.33
CA SER A 569 21.81 -4.63 -15.71
C SER A 569 22.39 -4.38 -14.30
N SER A 570 22.16 -3.17 -13.77
CA SER A 570 22.71 -2.71 -12.50
C SER A 570 22.28 -3.59 -11.32
N THR A 571 23.22 -3.87 -10.43
CA THR A 571 22.99 -4.53 -9.15
C THR A 571 23.89 -3.89 -8.09
N PRO A 572 23.38 -3.61 -6.88
CA PRO A 572 24.19 -3.04 -5.80
C PRO A 572 25.17 -4.04 -5.18
N TYR A 573 24.91 -5.36 -5.33
CA TYR A 573 25.68 -6.43 -4.72
C TYR A 573 26.06 -7.51 -5.74
N GLN A 574 27.12 -8.27 -5.44
CA GLN A 574 27.65 -9.38 -6.24
C GLN A 574 27.52 -10.74 -5.53
N ASP A 575 26.46 -10.91 -4.75
CA ASP A 575 26.22 -12.12 -3.95
C ASP A 575 25.04 -12.95 -4.52
N PRO A 576 24.54 -14.00 -3.83
CA PRO A 576 23.42 -14.82 -4.31
C PRO A 576 22.13 -14.05 -4.66
N THR A 577 21.99 -12.81 -4.21
CA THR A 577 20.82 -11.96 -4.53
C THR A 577 21.01 -11.08 -5.76
N ALA A 578 22.23 -10.94 -6.28
CA ALA A 578 22.56 -10.06 -7.41
C ALA A 578 21.64 -10.28 -8.61
N ARG A 579 21.29 -11.55 -8.84
CA ARG A 579 20.42 -11.95 -9.95
C ARG A 579 18.99 -11.41 -9.81
N TYR A 580 18.50 -11.27 -8.59
CA TYR A 580 17.17 -10.77 -8.33
C TYR A 580 17.03 -9.29 -8.68
N TYR A 581 18.00 -8.44 -8.33
CA TYR A 581 17.99 -7.02 -8.75
C TYR A 581 17.91 -6.88 -10.27
N GLN A 582 18.68 -7.71 -10.99
CA GLN A 582 18.69 -7.73 -12.45
C GLN A 582 17.34 -8.16 -13.05
N GLN A 583 16.67 -9.14 -12.44
CA GLN A 583 15.34 -9.58 -12.85
C GLN A 583 14.28 -8.50 -12.53
N LEU A 584 14.38 -7.82 -11.39
CA LEU A 584 13.50 -6.70 -11.06
C LEU A 584 13.68 -5.52 -12.03
N ASN A 585 14.90 -5.23 -12.48
CA ASN A 585 15.13 -4.22 -13.53
C ASN A 585 14.36 -4.52 -14.82
N ARG A 586 14.36 -5.80 -15.24
CA ARG A 586 13.59 -6.27 -16.41
C ARG A 586 12.11 -6.00 -16.22
N TYR A 587 11.55 -6.44 -15.09
CA TYR A 587 10.11 -6.33 -14.86
C TYR A 587 9.66 -4.89 -14.57
N SER A 588 10.53 -4.04 -14.02
CA SER A 588 10.29 -2.60 -13.92
C SER A 588 10.21 -1.94 -15.31
N SER A 589 11.14 -2.26 -16.24
CA SER A 589 11.06 -1.76 -17.63
C SER A 589 9.78 -2.20 -18.33
N ASN A 590 9.39 -3.46 -18.11
CA ASN A 590 8.15 -4.04 -18.61
C ASN A 590 6.91 -3.30 -18.06
N LEU A 591 6.87 -3.02 -16.75
CA LEU A 591 5.77 -2.29 -16.11
C LEU A 591 5.64 -0.87 -16.69
N ALA A 592 6.76 -0.15 -16.80
CA ALA A 592 6.79 1.20 -17.35
C ALA A 592 6.24 1.23 -18.79
N LEU A 593 6.75 0.35 -19.66
CA LEU A 593 6.27 0.25 -21.04
C LEU A 593 4.77 -0.09 -21.12
N LEU A 594 4.30 -1.04 -20.30
CA LEU A 594 2.90 -1.42 -20.30
C LEU A 594 2.00 -0.30 -19.79
N ALA A 595 2.43 0.46 -18.78
CA ALA A 595 1.68 1.62 -18.30
C ALA A 595 1.46 2.63 -19.43
N ASP A 596 2.53 3.00 -20.15
CA ASP A 596 2.47 3.98 -21.24
C ASP A 596 1.59 3.52 -22.40
N ILE A 597 1.79 2.28 -22.87
CA ILE A 597 0.99 1.73 -23.97
C ILE A 597 -0.48 1.56 -23.54
N SER A 598 -0.74 1.23 -22.27
CA SER A 598 -2.11 1.14 -21.77
C SER A 598 -2.79 2.49 -21.71
N MET A 599 -2.10 3.53 -21.20
CA MET A 599 -2.63 4.89 -21.18
C MET A 599 -2.86 5.41 -22.60
N ALA A 600 -1.94 5.15 -23.53
CA ALA A 600 -2.07 5.58 -24.93
C ALA A 600 -3.21 4.89 -25.68
N VAL A 601 -3.41 3.58 -25.49
CA VAL A 601 -4.41 2.79 -26.23
C VAL A 601 -5.79 2.87 -25.58
N LEU A 602 -5.86 2.89 -24.25
CA LEU A 602 -7.12 2.78 -23.50
C LEU A 602 -7.59 4.12 -22.94
N GLY A 603 -6.71 5.11 -22.79
CA GLY A 603 -7.03 6.42 -22.20
C GLY A 603 -7.77 6.29 -20.87
N GLY A 604 -8.77 7.14 -20.64
CA GLY A 604 -9.62 7.09 -19.44
C GLY A 604 -10.43 5.79 -19.26
N SER A 605 -10.53 4.93 -20.29
CA SER A 605 -11.19 3.62 -20.14
C SER A 605 -10.36 2.61 -19.34
N LEU A 606 -9.05 2.86 -19.16
CA LEU A 606 -8.16 2.00 -18.36
C LEU A 606 -8.67 1.86 -16.91
N LYS A 607 -9.14 2.96 -16.31
CA LYS A 607 -9.74 2.98 -14.97
C LYS A 607 -10.98 2.08 -14.87
N ARG A 608 -11.79 2.04 -15.94
CA ARG A 608 -12.99 1.17 -16.02
C ARG A 608 -12.66 -0.30 -16.30
N LYS A 609 -11.45 -0.60 -16.82
CA LYS A 609 -10.98 -1.97 -17.06
C LYS A 609 -10.26 -2.51 -15.82
N GLU A 610 -11.01 -2.63 -14.73
CA GLU A 610 -10.54 -3.01 -13.39
C GLU A 610 -9.61 -4.25 -13.40
N ARG A 611 -9.92 -5.29 -14.18
CA ARG A 611 -9.06 -6.50 -14.25
C ARG A 611 -7.69 -6.24 -14.87
N LEU A 612 -7.58 -5.37 -15.87
CA LEU A 612 -6.30 -5.03 -16.50
C LEU A 612 -5.49 -4.11 -15.59
N SER A 613 -6.13 -3.08 -15.04
CA SER A 613 -5.55 -2.19 -14.02
C SER A 613 -5.00 -3.00 -12.85
N ALA A 614 -5.80 -3.93 -12.32
CA ALA A 614 -5.42 -4.79 -11.21
C ALA A 614 -4.17 -5.63 -11.51
N ARG A 615 -4.01 -6.16 -12.72
CA ARG A 615 -2.83 -6.97 -13.09
C ARG A 615 -1.55 -6.14 -13.15
N LEU A 616 -1.62 -4.89 -13.61
CA LEU A 616 -0.48 -3.97 -13.53
C LEU A 616 -0.17 -3.59 -12.08
N GLY A 617 -1.22 -3.45 -11.25
CA GLY A 617 -1.09 -3.28 -9.81
C GLY A 617 -0.44 -4.48 -9.12
N ASP A 618 -0.77 -5.70 -9.53
CA ASP A 618 -0.13 -6.92 -9.04
C ASP A 618 1.36 -6.93 -9.39
N VAL A 619 1.74 -6.56 -10.62
CA VAL A 619 3.15 -6.43 -11.03
C VAL A 619 3.88 -5.46 -10.12
N LEU A 620 3.39 -4.23 -9.99
CA LEU A 620 3.97 -3.22 -9.09
C LEU A 620 4.12 -3.75 -7.66
N SER A 621 3.07 -4.38 -7.15
CA SER A 621 3.05 -4.90 -5.79
C SER A 621 4.13 -5.95 -5.55
N GLN A 622 4.30 -6.90 -6.48
CA GLN A 622 5.32 -7.93 -6.33
C GLN A 622 6.73 -7.35 -6.45
N LEU A 623 6.94 -6.35 -7.30
CA LEU A 623 8.22 -5.62 -7.33
C LEU A 623 8.51 -4.90 -6.01
N TYR A 624 7.49 -4.34 -5.37
CA TYR A 624 7.60 -3.71 -4.06
C TYR A 624 7.93 -4.74 -2.96
N LEU A 625 7.18 -5.85 -2.89
CA LEU A 625 7.44 -6.92 -1.91
C LEU A 625 8.84 -7.54 -2.08
N ALA A 626 9.28 -7.75 -3.31
CA ALA A 626 10.62 -8.20 -3.63
C ALA A 626 11.71 -7.20 -3.19
N SER A 627 11.49 -5.90 -3.45
CA SER A 627 12.40 -4.85 -3.02
C SER A 627 12.51 -4.81 -1.49
N ALA A 628 11.39 -4.88 -0.78
CA ALA A 628 11.35 -4.92 0.68
C ALA A 628 12.07 -6.15 1.24
N THR A 629 11.88 -7.33 0.62
CA THR A 629 12.57 -8.58 0.99
C THR A 629 14.10 -8.44 0.88
N LEU A 630 14.58 -7.85 -0.21
CA LEU A 630 16.01 -7.58 -0.43
C LEU A 630 16.55 -6.50 0.52
N LYS A 631 15.75 -5.47 0.82
CA LYS A 631 16.09 -4.41 1.78
C LYS A 631 16.23 -4.97 3.18
N ARG A 632 15.25 -5.75 3.66
CA ARG A 632 15.31 -6.46 4.94
C ARG A 632 16.57 -7.32 5.06
N PHE A 633 16.86 -8.11 4.03
CA PHE A 633 18.07 -8.93 4.02
C PHE A 633 19.34 -8.08 4.18
N SER A 634 19.39 -6.90 3.55
CA SER A 634 20.51 -5.96 3.71
C SER A 634 20.58 -5.36 5.11
N ASP A 635 19.46 -4.87 5.63
CA ASP A 635 19.35 -4.20 6.93
C ASP A 635 19.72 -5.11 8.10
N GLU A 636 19.46 -6.42 7.96
CA GLU A 636 19.81 -7.44 8.95
C GLU A 636 21.26 -7.96 8.80
N GLY A 637 22.05 -7.36 7.90
CA GLY A 637 23.46 -7.71 7.69
C GLY A 637 23.69 -8.90 6.76
N ARG A 638 22.74 -9.18 5.87
CA ARG A 638 22.83 -10.22 4.80
C ARG A 638 23.10 -11.62 5.34
N GLN A 639 22.35 -12.00 6.38
CA GLN A 639 22.50 -13.27 7.10
C GLN A 639 22.37 -14.49 6.16
N VAL A 640 23.47 -15.17 5.87
CA VAL A 640 23.50 -16.29 4.90
C VAL A 640 22.47 -17.38 5.22
N HIS A 641 22.20 -17.63 6.50
CA HIS A 641 21.21 -18.61 6.95
C HIS A 641 19.75 -18.25 6.59
N ASP A 642 19.47 -17.00 6.27
CA ASP A 642 18.14 -16.52 5.87
C ASP A 642 17.94 -16.58 4.35
N LEU A 643 18.98 -16.90 3.57
CA LEU A 643 18.90 -17.02 2.12
C LEU A 643 17.77 -17.95 1.63
N PRO A 644 17.45 -19.09 2.26
CA PRO A 644 16.29 -19.88 1.83
C PRO A 644 14.99 -19.08 1.83
N LEU A 645 14.74 -18.28 2.89
CA LEU A 645 13.55 -17.43 2.99
C LEU A 645 13.56 -16.32 1.93
N VAL A 646 14.73 -15.71 1.70
CA VAL A 646 14.91 -14.69 0.66
C VAL A 646 14.66 -15.29 -0.73
N HIS A 647 15.28 -16.43 -1.05
CA HIS A 647 15.10 -17.10 -2.33
C HIS A 647 13.64 -17.46 -2.56
N TRP A 648 12.95 -17.96 -1.55
CA TRP A 648 11.53 -18.31 -1.65
C TRP A 648 10.69 -17.08 -1.96
N GLY A 649 10.84 -16.00 -1.17
CA GLY A 649 10.08 -14.76 -1.35
C GLY A 649 10.33 -14.11 -2.72
N MET A 650 11.59 -14.14 -3.17
CA MET A 650 11.97 -13.63 -4.47
C MET A 650 11.42 -14.47 -5.64
N GLN A 651 11.50 -15.80 -5.56
CA GLN A 651 10.97 -16.69 -6.59
C GLN A 651 9.45 -16.60 -6.70
N ASP A 652 8.75 -16.57 -5.56
CA ASP A 652 7.30 -16.36 -5.49
C ASP A 652 6.90 -15.02 -6.11
N ALA A 653 7.53 -13.92 -5.69
CA ALA A 653 7.22 -12.59 -6.21
C ALA A 653 7.42 -12.51 -7.73
N LEU A 654 8.56 -12.99 -8.24
CA LEU A 654 8.86 -12.95 -9.68
C LEU A 654 7.96 -13.87 -10.49
N TYR A 655 7.58 -15.04 -9.95
CA TYR A 655 6.59 -15.92 -10.58
C TYR A 655 5.24 -15.21 -10.70
N GLN A 656 4.75 -14.61 -9.62
CA GLN A 656 3.48 -13.87 -9.63
C GLN A 656 3.53 -12.65 -10.56
N THR A 657 4.65 -11.93 -10.63
CA THR A 657 4.88 -10.86 -11.60
C THR A 657 4.71 -11.35 -13.03
N GLU A 658 5.37 -12.46 -13.39
CA GLU A 658 5.32 -12.99 -14.75
C GLU A 658 3.92 -13.50 -15.10
N GLN A 659 3.22 -14.17 -14.18
CA GLN A 659 1.83 -14.58 -14.37
C GLN A 659 0.89 -13.39 -14.60
N ALA A 660 1.03 -12.31 -13.81
CA ALA A 660 0.23 -11.10 -13.99
C ALA A 660 0.47 -10.45 -15.36
N LEU A 661 1.73 -10.38 -15.82
CA LEU A 661 2.10 -9.87 -17.14
C LEU A 661 1.53 -10.73 -18.28
N LEU A 662 1.69 -12.05 -18.22
CA LEU A 662 1.19 -12.95 -19.25
C LEU A 662 -0.33 -12.88 -19.36
N GLN A 663 -1.03 -12.84 -18.23
CA GLN A 663 -2.49 -12.68 -18.21
C GLN A 663 -2.92 -11.29 -18.70
N PHE A 664 -2.17 -10.24 -18.39
CA PHE A 664 -2.42 -8.90 -18.88
C PHE A 664 -2.34 -8.86 -20.41
N LEU A 665 -1.23 -9.35 -20.97
CA LEU A 665 -0.96 -9.38 -22.41
C LEU A 665 -1.98 -10.24 -23.17
N ALA A 666 -2.33 -11.41 -22.64
CA ALA A 666 -3.31 -12.31 -23.24
C ALA A 666 -4.74 -11.72 -23.28
N ASN A 667 -5.04 -10.77 -22.40
CA ASN A 667 -6.35 -10.12 -22.32
C ASN A 667 -6.30 -8.64 -22.73
N PHE A 668 -5.21 -8.21 -23.37
CA PHE A 668 -5.10 -6.83 -23.83
C PHE A 668 -6.15 -6.58 -24.93
N PRO A 669 -6.93 -5.48 -24.89
CA PRO A 669 -8.10 -5.33 -25.76
C PRO A 669 -7.79 -5.37 -27.26
N ASN A 670 -6.60 -4.91 -27.65
CA ASN A 670 -6.09 -5.09 -29.01
C ASN A 670 -5.14 -6.29 -29.04
N ALA A 671 -5.60 -7.39 -29.62
CA ALA A 671 -4.84 -8.65 -29.66
C ALA A 671 -3.50 -8.55 -30.41
N ILE A 672 -3.42 -7.68 -31.43
CA ILE A 672 -2.18 -7.44 -32.19
C ILE A 672 -1.16 -6.72 -31.31
N ILE A 673 -1.60 -5.68 -30.60
CA ILE A 673 -0.74 -4.96 -29.65
C ILE A 673 -0.30 -5.89 -28.52
N GLY A 674 -1.23 -6.64 -27.92
CA GLY A 674 -0.92 -7.59 -26.85
C GLY A 674 0.08 -8.67 -27.28
N SER A 675 -0.07 -9.22 -28.49
CA SER A 675 0.86 -10.22 -29.04
C SER A 675 2.24 -9.64 -29.36
N THR A 676 2.29 -8.44 -29.93
CA THR A 676 3.55 -7.72 -30.20
C THR A 676 4.31 -7.41 -28.91
N LEU A 677 3.61 -6.89 -27.89
CA LEU A 677 4.20 -6.64 -26.57
C LEU A 677 4.70 -7.94 -25.92
N LYS A 678 3.93 -9.02 -26.03
CA LYS A 678 4.36 -10.34 -25.53
C LYS A 678 5.66 -10.80 -26.18
N TRP A 679 5.75 -10.73 -27.50
CA TRP A 679 6.98 -11.07 -28.23
C TRP A 679 8.15 -10.18 -27.81
N LEU A 680 7.91 -8.88 -27.64
CA LEU A 680 8.93 -7.92 -27.22
C LEU A 680 9.45 -8.20 -25.81
N MET A 681 8.58 -8.46 -24.85
CA MET A 681 8.93 -8.60 -23.43
C MET A 681 9.38 -10.03 -23.06
N PHE A 682 8.93 -11.03 -23.81
CA PHE A 682 9.22 -12.45 -23.62
C PHE A 682 9.72 -13.09 -24.92
N PRO A 683 10.83 -12.61 -25.51
CA PRO A 683 11.32 -13.11 -26.80
C PRO A 683 11.74 -14.58 -26.76
N LEU A 684 12.13 -15.08 -25.57
CA LEU A 684 12.48 -16.48 -25.31
C LEU A 684 11.38 -17.24 -24.55
N GLY A 685 10.20 -16.63 -24.36
CA GLY A 685 9.10 -17.18 -23.57
C GLY A 685 9.19 -16.86 -22.07
N SER A 686 8.30 -17.53 -21.31
CA SER A 686 8.22 -17.48 -19.84
C SER A 686 9.32 -18.36 -19.23
N CYS A 687 9.93 -17.89 -18.15
CA CYS A 687 11.09 -18.56 -17.52
C CYS A 687 10.98 -18.62 -15.99
N ARG A 688 9.87 -18.15 -15.40
CA ARG A 688 9.66 -18.20 -13.95
C ARG A 688 8.90 -19.45 -13.56
N HIS A 689 9.36 -20.07 -12.49
CA HIS A 689 8.76 -21.23 -11.87
C HIS A 689 8.42 -20.86 -10.42
N GLN A 690 7.47 -21.60 -9.84
CA GLN A 690 7.23 -21.54 -8.40
C GLN A 690 8.49 -21.98 -7.63
N PRO A 691 8.61 -21.59 -6.34
CA PRO A 691 9.62 -22.17 -5.46
C PRO A 691 9.66 -23.69 -5.57
N SER A 692 10.88 -24.26 -5.66
CA SER A 692 11.08 -25.70 -5.82
C SER A 692 10.84 -26.46 -4.51
N ASP A 693 10.45 -27.72 -4.59
CA ASP A 693 10.30 -28.63 -3.43
C ASP A 693 11.54 -28.67 -2.53
N THR A 694 12.75 -28.62 -3.11
CA THR A 694 14.00 -28.57 -2.33
C THR A 694 14.11 -27.32 -1.46
N LEU A 695 13.61 -26.18 -1.96
CA LEU A 695 13.58 -24.92 -1.22
C LEU A 695 12.49 -24.96 -0.16
N ASP A 696 11.31 -25.49 -0.50
CA ASP A 696 10.22 -25.67 0.45
C ASP A 696 10.62 -26.57 1.63
N HIS A 697 11.35 -27.66 1.36
CA HIS A 697 11.95 -28.52 2.39
C HIS A 697 12.85 -27.73 3.35
N GLN A 698 13.68 -26.81 2.84
CA GLN A 698 14.55 -25.97 3.67
C GLN A 698 13.74 -25.04 4.58
N LEU A 699 12.69 -24.40 4.06
CA LEU A 699 11.80 -23.54 4.85
C LEU A 699 11.04 -24.32 5.91
N ALA A 700 10.47 -25.48 5.55
CA ALA A 700 9.78 -26.36 6.49
C ALA A 700 10.71 -26.79 7.63
N ARG A 701 11.99 -27.08 7.34
CA ARG A 701 12.99 -27.42 8.35
C ARG A 701 13.33 -26.24 9.26
N ILE A 702 13.44 -25.02 8.73
CA ILE A 702 13.63 -23.79 9.51
C ILE A 702 12.48 -23.62 10.51
N ALA A 703 11.23 -23.81 10.07
CA ALA A 703 10.04 -23.68 10.91
C ALA A 703 10.05 -24.62 12.12
N GLN A 704 10.54 -25.84 11.90
CA GLN A 704 10.56 -26.92 12.89
C GLN A 704 11.79 -26.86 13.82
N THR A 705 12.89 -26.24 13.40
CA THR A 705 14.17 -26.35 14.10
C THR A 705 14.56 -25.03 14.78
N PRO A 706 14.79 -25.01 16.11
CA PRO A 706 15.43 -23.88 16.78
C PRO A 706 16.71 -23.49 16.06
N SER A 707 16.73 -22.26 15.60
CA SER A 707 17.81 -21.65 14.84
C SER A 707 17.64 -20.13 14.95
N GLU A 708 18.72 -19.38 14.73
CA GLU A 708 18.63 -17.92 14.74
C GLU A 708 17.67 -17.41 13.66
N THR A 709 17.63 -18.04 12.49
CA THR A 709 16.68 -17.73 11.41
C THR A 709 15.23 -17.88 11.89
N ARG A 710 14.91 -18.98 12.59
CA ARG A 710 13.57 -19.16 13.17
C ARG A 710 13.27 -18.08 14.23
N SER A 711 14.24 -17.71 15.05
CA SER A 711 14.08 -16.63 16.04
C SER A 711 13.86 -15.27 15.37
N ARG A 712 14.61 -14.94 14.30
CA ARG A 712 14.42 -13.72 13.51
C ARG A 712 13.08 -13.69 12.78
N LEU A 713 12.60 -14.83 12.27
CA LEU A 713 11.26 -14.96 11.69
C LEU A 713 10.18 -14.62 12.72
N GLY A 714 10.37 -15.09 13.96
CA GLY A 714 9.47 -14.87 15.09
C GLY A 714 9.67 -13.57 15.86
N ARG A 715 10.55 -12.67 15.43
CA ARG A 715 10.92 -11.48 16.21
C ARG A 715 9.70 -10.64 16.56
N GLY A 716 9.69 -10.10 17.78
CA GLY A 716 8.60 -9.26 18.27
C GLY A 716 7.30 -10.01 18.58
N GLN A 717 7.25 -11.34 18.48
CA GLN A 717 6.10 -12.12 18.95
C GLN A 717 6.21 -12.45 20.44
N TYR A 718 5.08 -12.63 21.11
CA TYR A 718 5.03 -13.04 22.52
C TYR A 718 5.02 -14.57 22.63
N LEU A 719 6.08 -15.14 23.22
CA LEU A 719 6.32 -16.60 23.24
C LEU A 719 6.56 -17.14 24.65
N GLU A 720 6.25 -16.36 25.68
CA GLU A 720 6.39 -16.79 27.08
C GLU A 720 5.44 -17.97 27.35
N ALA A 721 5.98 -19.05 27.90
CA ALA A 721 5.23 -20.26 28.19
C ALA A 721 4.39 -20.05 29.47
N GLN A 722 3.07 -20.02 29.30
CA GLN A 722 2.12 -19.82 30.39
C GLN A 722 0.78 -20.53 30.09
N PRO A 723 -0.08 -20.79 31.09
CA PRO A 723 -1.34 -21.51 30.89
C PRO A 723 -2.27 -20.90 29.83
N ASN A 724 -2.20 -19.58 29.66
CA ASN A 724 -3.06 -18.81 28.76
C ASN A 724 -2.46 -18.59 27.35
N ASN A 725 -1.23 -19.05 27.10
CA ASN A 725 -0.56 -18.91 25.81
C ASN A 725 -0.39 -20.28 25.12
N PRO A 726 -1.19 -20.61 24.09
CA PRO A 726 -1.17 -21.92 23.44
C PRO A 726 -0.06 -22.10 22.37
N VAL A 727 0.74 -21.07 22.08
CA VAL A 727 1.73 -21.00 20.99
C VAL A 727 3.08 -21.65 21.34
#